data_AF-A0AAN1WLG4-F1
#
_entry.id   AF-A0AAN1WLG4-F1
#
_cell.length_a   1.000
_cell.length_b   1.000
_cell.length_c   1.000
_cell.angle_alpha   90.00
_cell.angle_beta   90.00
_cell.angle_gamma   90.00
#
_symmetry.space_group_name_H-M   'P 1'
#
loop_
_entity.id
_entity.type
_entity.pdbx_description
1 polymer ?
#
loop_
_entity_poly.entity_id
_entity_poly.type
_entity_poly.pdbx_seq_one_letter_code
_entity_poly.pdbx_strand_id
1 'polypeptide(L)'
;MRLALMLILVLSPFSYAELQLEKLAKDDWIELRTDNFVVVTDMKAKKAKSLVSDLENFHYFITNTLGKPLVTAKPLEILAISSKSNFKRLDLPEFWAGVFRTGLDGDLAIVNVANYSNKKAKGWGNQILMHEYVHFVSRRIGSESFRPLWYDEGVAEYLASFRIEKKGKSVSVGSMDVIGDRLYSIQTPSRMGYESIDVEDLFKTTNINMSWRRDESGKQKRKDEKRSFKFYARAMVTYHYFQSEKNLSDQLARYITLLNQGRSIDDAFSLAFKASYETIDKRINDYISGRFVKFLRFDTGKAGIEFPTVNPAIKELDTAGTYSYLAQAILRFGSYSFPERDEALILAKEKAPKSAQIKLAEIEYLLASNSAPTPPTESILATLSKKEIEQWEKSKRKLEPLSSIDAEKQLQVLAETYVDDADIASLLAYNKYDSTLMRLRVGHPDANTDFVNLRKLARKAIRMDNHNGRAFYTLGLAGANATETRKKFLEEATSALYSARLLLGLKTLSPHIMDEINVNMLAGDANRVLKLCRQYKIMSDSNWITKGYGRFFVEAQEFRVIPLGEVKNISENAIEYTDGSIYTGAIKNKRPHGKGILKSYFGGNMEGLWKDGFLEGEGRLSTSNGFHYKGNFESSLVTGIGEMQWPEGFSVTRSKGEFLMGMEHNNHRYYKTDGRIFEGQQWLGGHHGDVTVSKEGKLLHKFTAYRGHIRTQVSNDLIFAGGMDNNYLATGRGACFSQSENHVWPCRFKNGEMIEGQQEL
;
A
#
# COMPACT_ATOMS: atom_id res chain seq x y z
N MET A 1 37.84 -47.23 42.57
CA MET A 1 37.83 -47.19 41.09
C MET A 1 36.37 -47.11 40.63
N ARG A 2 35.99 -45.99 40.00
CA ARG A 2 34.78 -45.68 39.21
C ARG A 2 33.39 -46.12 39.74
N LEU A 3 32.66 -45.14 40.31
CA LEU A 3 31.21 -45.03 40.18
C LEU A 3 30.89 -44.04 39.05
N ALA A 4 30.06 -44.45 38.10
CA ALA A 4 29.52 -43.60 37.06
C ALA A 4 28.09 -43.18 37.45
N LEU A 5 27.90 -41.89 37.76
CA LEU A 5 26.59 -41.24 37.80
C LEU A 5 26.32 -40.67 36.40
N MET A 6 25.33 -41.20 35.69
CA MET A 6 24.71 -40.53 34.56
C MET A 6 23.77 -39.45 35.09
N LEU A 7 24.14 -38.18 34.86
CA LEU A 7 23.25 -37.05 35.00
C LEU A 7 22.22 -37.11 33.87
N ILE A 8 20.97 -37.45 34.19
CA ILE A 8 19.83 -37.20 33.31
C ILE A 8 19.62 -35.68 33.32
N LEU A 9 20.17 -35.00 32.31
CA LEU A 9 19.70 -33.67 31.92
C LEU A 9 18.27 -33.85 31.41
N VAL A 10 17.30 -33.64 32.29
CA VAL A 10 15.93 -33.31 31.89
C VAL A 10 16.07 -31.99 31.13
N LEU A 11 16.21 -32.08 29.81
CA LEU A 11 15.83 -31.02 28.91
C LEU A 11 14.38 -30.72 29.24
N SER A 12 14.15 -29.67 30.02
CA SER A 12 12.82 -29.07 30.10
C SER A 12 12.33 -28.94 28.65
N PRO A 13 11.18 -29.52 28.27
CA PRO A 13 10.61 -29.22 26.97
C PRO A 13 10.51 -27.70 26.94
N PHE A 14 11.29 -27.08 26.06
CA PHE A 14 11.23 -25.64 25.84
C PHE A 14 9.78 -25.34 25.51
N SER A 15 9.03 -24.80 26.47
CA SER A 15 7.62 -24.44 26.27
C SER A 15 7.57 -23.53 25.06
N TYR A 16 7.00 -24.06 23.98
CA TYR A 16 6.53 -23.26 22.86
C TYR A 16 5.60 -22.21 23.48
N ALA A 17 5.93 -20.92 23.30
CA ALA A 17 4.96 -19.88 23.62
C ALA A 17 3.83 -20.04 22.60
N GLU A 18 2.62 -20.16 23.10
CA GLU A 18 1.40 -20.42 22.33
C GLU A 18 0.41 -19.32 22.69
N LEU A 19 -0.40 -18.89 21.73
CA LEU A 19 -1.46 -17.91 21.94
C LEU A 19 -2.40 -18.40 23.06
N GLN A 20 -2.61 -17.59 24.11
CA GLN A 20 -3.47 -17.95 25.25
C GLN A 20 -4.68 -17.03 25.33
N LEU A 21 -5.50 -17.03 24.27
CA LEU A 21 -6.62 -16.09 24.12
C LEU A 21 -7.63 -16.18 25.27
N GLU A 22 -7.95 -17.38 25.74
CA GLU A 22 -8.90 -17.54 26.85
C GLU A 22 -8.42 -16.92 28.17
N LYS A 23 -7.11 -16.97 28.43
CA LYS A 23 -6.55 -16.36 29.64
C LYS A 23 -6.52 -14.85 29.51
N LEU A 24 -6.22 -14.33 28.32
CA LEU A 24 -6.30 -12.90 28.02
C LEU A 24 -7.70 -12.36 28.22
N ALA A 25 -8.71 -13.08 27.72
CA ALA A 25 -10.10 -12.64 27.77
C ALA A 25 -10.71 -12.65 29.19
N LYS A 26 -10.05 -13.29 30.16
CA LYS A 26 -10.45 -13.34 31.57
C LYS A 26 -9.87 -12.20 32.41
N ASP A 27 -8.91 -11.45 31.88
CA ASP A 27 -8.36 -10.28 32.58
C ASP A 27 -9.29 -9.06 32.44
N ASP A 28 -9.06 -8.05 33.26
CA ASP A 28 -9.86 -6.81 33.25
C ASP A 28 -9.46 -5.92 32.06
N TRP A 29 -10.31 -5.89 31.03
CA TRP A 29 -10.14 -5.00 29.87
C TRP A 29 -11.11 -3.83 29.92
N ILE A 30 -10.62 -2.66 29.51
CA ILE A 30 -11.42 -1.45 29.37
C ILE A 30 -11.24 -0.84 27.99
N GLU A 31 -12.30 -0.22 27.50
CA GLU A 31 -12.31 0.65 26.34
C GLU A 31 -12.33 2.12 26.79
N LEU A 32 -11.50 2.96 26.19
CA LEU A 32 -11.51 4.40 26.32
C LEU A 32 -11.75 5.04 24.96
N ARG A 33 -12.73 5.93 24.87
CA ARG A 33 -13.12 6.59 23.62
C ARG A 33 -13.01 8.10 23.70
N THR A 34 -12.46 8.69 22.66
CA THR A 34 -12.44 10.12 22.37
C THR A 34 -12.85 10.35 20.91
N ASP A 35 -12.86 11.60 20.46
CA ASP A 35 -13.17 11.94 19.07
C ASP A 35 -12.12 11.38 18.09
N ASN A 36 -10.88 11.16 18.56
CA ASN A 36 -9.76 10.73 17.73
C ASN A 36 -9.33 9.27 17.94
N PHE A 37 -9.70 8.65 19.08
CA PHE A 37 -9.15 7.34 19.46
C PHE A 37 -10.19 6.41 20.10
N VAL A 38 -10.02 5.11 19.84
CA VAL A 38 -10.61 4.00 20.59
C VAL A 38 -9.46 3.15 21.13
N VAL A 39 -9.24 3.19 22.44
CA VAL A 39 -8.15 2.47 23.10
C VAL A 39 -8.71 1.34 23.95
N VAL A 40 -8.38 0.10 23.59
CA VAL A 40 -8.69 -1.11 24.35
C VAL A 40 -7.45 -1.57 25.10
N THR A 41 -7.53 -1.71 26.42
CA THR A 41 -6.36 -1.95 27.26
C THR A 41 -6.67 -2.76 28.52
N ASP A 42 -5.68 -3.53 28.99
CA ASP A 42 -5.66 -4.20 30.30
C ASP A 42 -5.14 -3.27 31.42
N MET A 43 -4.95 -1.99 31.11
CA MET A 43 -4.45 -0.98 32.05
C MET A 43 -5.57 -0.46 32.95
N LYS A 44 -5.29 -0.30 34.24
CA LYS A 44 -6.22 0.34 35.18
C LYS A 44 -6.65 1.74 34.72
N ALA A 45 -7.95 2.03 34.83
CA ALA A 45 -8.60 3.25 34.32
C ALA A 45 -7.86 4.56 34.57
N LYS A 46 -7.33 4.79 35.79
CA LYS A 46 -6.59 6.03 36.12
C LYS A 46 -5.35 6.24 35.24
N LYS A 47 -4.57 5.18 35.01
CA LYS A 47 -3.37 5.27 34.15
C LYS A 47 -3.77 5.32 32.68
N ALA A 48 -4.80 4.56 32.27
CA ALA A 48 -5.30 4.56 30.91
C ALA A 48 -5.81 5.97 30.49
N LYS A 49 -6.49 6.70 31.39
CA LYS A 49 -6.84 8.12 31.18
C LYS A 49 -5.62 9.00 30.90
N SER A 50 -4.52 8.77 31.61
CA SER A 50 -3.28 9.54 31.38
C SER A 50 -2.65 9.19 30.03
N LEU A 51 -2.65 7.91 29.64
CA LEU A 51 -2.17 7.43 28.34
C LEU A 51 -2.94 8.11 27.19
N VAL A 52 -4.28 8.08 27.26
CA VAL A 52 -5.15 8.71 26.26
C VAL A 52 -4.95 10.24 26.24
N SER A 53 -4.75 10.87 27.40
CA SER A 53 -4.45 12.31 27.45
C SER A 53 -3.12 12.65 26.77
N ASP A 54 -2.08 11.85 26.98
CA ASP A 54 -0.80 12.03 26.29
C ASP A 54 -0.93 11.86 24.78
N LEU A 55 -1.78 10.92 24.33
CA LEU A 55 -2.04 10.65 22.93
C LEU A 55 -2.82 11.78 22.26
N GLU A 56 -3.87 12.30 22.90
CA GLU A 56 -4.63 13.47 22.41
C GLU A 56 -3.77 14.74 22.37
N ASN A 57 -2.91 14.94 23.37
CA ASN A 57 -1.97 16.06 23.35
C ASN A 57 -0.96 15.93 22.20
N PHE A 58 -0.51 14.72 21.89
CA PHE A 58 0.39 14.47 20.78
C PHE A 58 -0.33 14.61 19.43
N HIS A 59 -1.57 14.14 19.32
CA HIS A 59 -2.47 14.42 18.20
C HIS A 59 -2.54 15.92 17.95
N TYR A 60 -2.95 16.70 18.96
CA TYR A 60 -3.04 18.16 18.88
C TYR A 60 -1.72 18.81 18.45
N PHE A 61 -0.60 18.37 19.01
CA PHE A 61 0.72 18.88 18.60
C PHE A 61 0.98 18.63 17.11
N ILE A 62 0.75 17.41 16.63
CA ILE A 62 0.97 17.06 15.23
C ILE A 62 0.02 17.84 14.31
N THR A 63 -1.27 17.88 14.61
CA THR A 63 -2.30 18.38 13.69
C THR A 63 -2.39 19.89 13.70
N ASN A 64 -2.35 20.51 14.89
CA ASN A 64 -2.54 21.95 15.06
C ASN A 64 -1.22 22.73 15.08
N THR A 65 -0.11 22.16 15.57
CA THR A 65 1.18 22.88 15.65
C THR A 65 2.04 22.68 14.41
N LEU A 66 2.09 21.47 13.86
CA LEU A 66 2.82 21.22 12.60
C LEU A 66 1.98 21.58 11.36
N GLY A 67 0.74 22.05 11.54
CA GLY A 67 -0.11 22.66 10.51
C GLY A 67 -0.67 21.67 9.49
N LYS A 68 -1.02 20.46 9.92
CA LYS A 68 -1.48 19.39 9.03
C LYS A 68 -2.79 18.80 9.54
N PRO A 69 -3.94 19.40 9.20
CA PRO A 69 -5.23 18.80 9.55
C PRO A 69 -5.30 17.41 8.93
N LEU A 70 -5.68 16.43 9.74
CA LEU A 70 -5.99 15.11 9.21
C LEU A 70 -7.25 15.26 8.36
N VAL A 71 -7.26 14.64 7.18
CA VAL A 71 -8.52 14.50 6.47
C VAL A 71 -9.43 13.62 7.31
N THR A 72 -10.66 14.11 7.52
CA THR A 72 -11.72 13.51 8.34
C THR A 72 -11.60 11.99 8.40
N ALA A 73 -11.18 11.46 9.55
CA ALA A 73 -10.85 10.06 9.75
C ALA A 73 -11.76 9.46 10.82
N LYS A 74 -12.04 8.15 10.69
CA LYS A 74 -12.51 7.38 11.84
C LYS A 74 -11.47 7.49 12.97
N PRO A 75 -11.90 7.44 14.24
CA PRO A 75 -10.99 7.28 15.36
C PRO A 75 -10.01 6.12 15.12
N LEU A 76 -8.74 6.30 15.49
CA LEU A 76 -7.76 5.21 15.41
C LEU A 76 -8.04 4.18 16.53
N GLU A 77 -8.18 2.92 16.14
CA GLU A 77 -8.30 1.80 17.08
C GLU A 77 -6.92 1.32 17.56
N ILE A 78 -6.79 1.13 18.86
CA ILE A 78 -5.51 0.79 19.51
C ILE A 78 -5.74 -0.28 20.57
N LEU A 79 -5.13 -1.45 20.37
CA LEU A 79 -4.99 -2.48 21.40
C LEU A 79 -3.70 -2.22 22.18
N ALA A 80 -3.82 -1.55 23.33
CA ALA A 80 -2.70 -1.16 24.18
C ALA A 80 -2.50 -2.15 25.33
N ILE A 81 -1.44 -2.95 25.28
CA ILE A 81 -1.17 -4.01 26.26
C ILE A 81 -0.15 -3.52 27.28
N SER A 82 -0.55 -3.42 28.55
CA SER A 82 0.27 -2.90 29.64
C SER A 82 0.92 -4.00 30.48
N SER A 83 0.35 -5.21 30.50
CA SER A 83 0.92 -6.34 31.21
C SER A 83 1.94 -7.12 30.37
N LYS A 84 3.13 -7.34 30.92
CA LYS A 84 4.13 -8.25 30.33
C LYS A 84 3.60 -9.68 30.18
N SER A 85 2.75 -10.14 31.11
CA SER A 85 2.14 -11.47 31.00
C SER A 85 1.18 -11.54 29.82
N ASN A 86 0.39 -10.48 29.60
CA ASN A 86 -0.60 -10.46 28.53
C ASN A 86 0.05 -10.28 27.17
N PHE A 87 1.11 -9.47 27.12
CA PHE A 87 1.93 -9.37 25.93
C PHE A 87 2.53 -10.73 25.53
N LYS A 88 3.03 -11.51 26.50
CA LYS A 88 3.51 -12.88 26.28
C LYS A 88 2.38 -13.85 25.87
N ARG A 89 1.19 -13.72 26.45
CA ARG A 89 0.02 -14.54 26.11
C ARG A 89 -0.51 -14.27 24.70
N LEU A 90 -0.25 -13.09 24.13
CA LEU A 90 -0.56 -12.78 22.74
C LEU A 90 0.44 -13.36 21.75
N ASP A 91 1.48 -14.09 22.21
CA ASP A 91 2.56 -14.62 21.38
C ASP A 91 3.18 -13.56 20.42
N LEU A 92 3.16 -12.29 20.87
CA LEU A 92 3.86 -11.22 20.17
C LEU A 92 5.31 -11.24 20.62
N PRO A 93 6.27 -10.98 19.70
CA PRO A 93 7.67 -10.96 20.09
C PRO A 93 7.91 -9.96 21.20
N GLU A 94 8.58 -10.36 22.29
CA GLU A 94 8.90 -9.47 23.42
C GLU A 94 9.63 -8.18 23.00
N PHE A 95 10.28 -8.24 21.82
CA PHE A 95 11.02 -7.15 21.20
C PHE A 95 10.15 -6.22 20.34
N TRP A 96 8.93 -6.63 19.97
CA TRP A 96 7.98 -5.74 19.31
C TRP A 96 7.53 -4.66 20.28
N ALA A 97 7.78 -3.43 19.84
CA ALA A 97 7.36 -2.25 20.54
C ALA A 97 5.87 -2.02 20.24
N GLY A 98 5.51 -1.93 18.96
CA GLY A 98 4.14 -1.84 18.47
C GLY A 98 4.11 -2.19 16.98
N VAL A 99 2.91 -2.38 16.44
CA VAL A 99 2.70 -2.57 15.01
C VAL A 99 1.42 -1.87 14.57
N PHE A 100 1.55 -0.99 13.60
CA PHE A 100 0.45 -0.34 12.90
C PHE A 100 0.08 -1.07 11.60
N ARG A 101 -1.21 -1.31 11.40
CA ARG A 101 -1.79 -1.90 10.18
C ARG A 101 -2.90 -1.02 9.66
N THR A 102 -2.82 -0.70 8.36
CA THR A 102 -3.94 -0.10 7.63
C THR A 102 -4.65 -1.19 6.84
N GLY A 103 -5.98 -1.27 6.99
CA GLY A 103 -6.87 -2.04 6.15
C GLY A 103 -7.83 -1.14 5.39
N LEU A 104 -8.51 -1.70 4.38
CA LEU A 104 -9.59 -1.00 3.67
C LEU A 104 -10.77 -0.65 4.60
N ASP A 105 -10.92 -1.42 5.68
CA ASP A 105 -11.93 -1.36 6.75
C ASP A 105 -11.53 -0.47 7.94
N GLY A 106 -10.29 0.03 8.01
CA GLY A 106 -9.85 0.90 9.09
C GLY A 106 -8.41 0.65 9.54
N ASP A 107 -7.89 1.58 10.33
CA ASP A 107 -6.55 1.51 10.89
C ASP A 107 -6.58 0.87 12.28
N LEU A 108 -5.63 -0.04 12.56
CA LEU A 108 -5.45 -0.69 13.86
C LEU A 108 -3.98 -0.64 14.28
N ALA A 109 -3.72 -0.28 15.54
CA ALA A 109 -2.42 -0.45 16.17
C ALA A 109 -2.48 -1.47 17.31
N ILE A 110 -1.52 -2.40 17.38
CA ILE A 110 -1.22 -3.14 18.62
C ILE A 110 0.04 -2.55 19.22
N VAL A 111 -0.01 -2.19 20.50
CA VAL A 111 1.09 -1.46 21.15
C VAL A 111 1.41 -2.06 22.50
N ASN A 112 2.69 -2.34 22.74
CA ASN A 112 3.21 -2.65 24.07
C ASN A 112 3.40 -1.36 24.86
N VAL A 113 2.51 -1.12 25.82
CA VAL A 113 2.58 0.04 26.73
C VAL A 113 3.05 -0.37 28.13
N ALA A 114 3.72 -1.52 28.25
CA ALA A 114 4.39 -1.89 29.49
C ALA A 114 5.38 -0.80 29.91
N ASN A 115 5.43 -0.53 31.21
CA ASN A 115 6.22 0.57 31.80
C ASN A 115 5.79 1.99 31.37
N TYR A 116 4.58 2.18 30.84
CA TYR A 116 4.01 3.52 30.68
C TYR A 116 4.11 4.33 31.98
N SER A 117 4.60 5.57 31.86
CA SER A 117 4.81 6.48 32.98
C SER A 117 4.50 7.91 32.55
N ASN A 118 3.69 8.60 33.36
CA ASN A 118 3.40 10.02 33.23
C ASN A 118 4.38 10.90 34.04
N LYS A 119 5.46 10.32 34.57
CA LYS A 119 6.52 11.04 35.33
C LYS A 119 7.60 11.60 34.39
N LYS A 120 8.49 12.46 34.92
CA LYS A 120 9.55 13.21 34.16
C LYS A 120 10.39 12.36 33.19
N ALA A 121 10.66 11.10 33.51
CA ALA A 121 11.22 10.13 32.57
C ALA A 121 10.06 9.40 31.88
N LYS A 122 9.79 9.72 30.61
CA LYS A 122 8.84 8.96 29.80
C LYS A 122 9.38 7.55 29.64
N GLY A 123 8.56 6.55 29.98
CA GLY A 123 8.91 5.16 29.78
C GLY A 123 8.83 4.77 28.30
N TRP A 124 9.48 3.65 27.97
CA TRP A 124 9.50 3.05 26.63
C TRP A 124 8.09 2.97 25.98
N GLY A 125 7.05 2.61 26.75
CA GLY A 125 5.67 2.52 26.26
C GLY A 125 5.07 3.82 25.69
N ASN A 126 5.52 5.01 26.12
CA ASN A 126 5.01 6.28 25.59
C ASN A 126 5.51 6.53 24.16
N GLN A 127 6.78 6.22 23.89
CA GLN A 127 7.40 6.48 22.58
C GLN A 127 6.81 5.57 21.51
N ILE A 128 6.58 4.32 21.85
CA ILE A 128 6.03 3.35 20.91
C ILE A 128 4.65 3.78 20.41
N LEU A 129 3.75 4.12 21.34
CA LEU A 129 2.42 4.57 20.97
C LEU A 129 2.47 5.79 20.04
N MET A 130 3.37 6.73 20.34
CA MET A 130 3.59 7.93 19.51
C MET A 130 4.22 7.57 18.15
N HIS A 131 5.11 6.59 18.08
CA HIS A 131 5.71 6.09 16.84
C HIS A 131 4.63 5.53 15.91
N GLU A 132 3.80 4.60 16.39
CA GLU A 132 2.68 4.04 15.60
C GLU A 132 1.68 5.11 15.19
N TYR A 133 1.45 6.10 16.06
CA TYR A 133 0.59 7.23 15.73
C TYR A 133 1.16 8.13 14.62
N VAL A 134 2.48 8.33 14.57
CA VAL A 134 3.11 9.04 13.45
C VAL A 134 2.89 8.28 12.14
N HIS A 135 2.95 6.94 12.15
CA HIS A 135 2.62 6.13 10.97
C HIS A 135 1.19 6.34 10.48
N PHE A 136 0.21 6.43 11.38
CA PHE A 136 -1.18 6.78 11.07
C PHE A 136 -1.28 8.17 10.43
N VAL A 137 -0.78 9.19 11.13
CA VAL A 137 -0.79 10.59 10.70
C VAL A 137 -0.14 10.74 9.33
N SER A 138 1.04 10.14 9.16
CA SER A 138 1.87 10.25 7.96
C SER A 138 1.14 9.77 6.70
N ARG A 139 0.16 8.86 6.85
CA ARG A 139 -0.69 8.35 5.76
C ARG A 139 -1.94 9.20 5.52
N ARG A 140 -2.47 9.85 6.56
CA ARG A 140 -3.71 10.66 6.54
C ARG A 140 -3.48 12.14 6.21
N ILE A 141 -2.26 12.62 6.40
CA ILE A 141 -1.81 13.89 5.81
C ILE A 141 -1.74 13.64 4.30
N GLY A 142 -2.57 14.33 3.50
CA GLY A 142 -2.68 14.19 2.05
C GLY A 142 -1.41 14.50 1.22
N SER A 143 -0.21 14.43 1.82
CA SER A 143 1.07 14.48 1.13
C SER A 143 1.17 13.27 0.22
N GLU A 144 1.02 13.50 -1.08
CA GLU A 144 1.12 12.41 -2.03
C GLU A 144 2.55 11.98 -2.40
N SER A 145 3.54 12.47 -1.66
CA SER A 145 4.95 12.17 -1.88
C SER A 145 5.31 10.74 -1.46
N PHE A 146 6.01 10.01 -2.34
CA PHE A 146 6.74 8.81 -1.98
C PHE A 146 7.80 9.13 -0.93
N ARG A 147 7.89 8.29 0.10
CA ARG A 147 8.90 8.36 1.16
C ARG A 147 9.51 6.98 1.33
N PRO A 148 10.86 6.86 1.29
CA PRO A 148 11.54 5.58 1.49
C PRO A 148 11.33 5.09 2.94
N LEU A 149 11.49 3.79 3.14
CA LEU A 149 11.22 3.15 4.43
C LEU A 149 11.99 3.81 5.58
N TRP A 150 13.30 4.02 5.41
CA TRP A 150 14.13 4.64 6.44
C TRP A 150 13.65 6.04 6.85
N TYR A 151 13.11 6.82 5.91
CA TYR A 151 12.64 8.17 6.19
C TYR A 151 11.38 8.13 7.05
N ASP A 152 10.43 7.27 6.70
CA ASP A 152 9.19 7.12 7.46
C ASP A 152 9.48 6.65 8.89
N GLU A 153 10.37 5.66 9.05
CA GLU A 153 10.79 5.20 10.39
C GLU A 153 11.56 6.27 11.15
N GLY A 154 12.50 6.96 10.50
CA GLY A 154 13.28 8.03 11.13
C GLY A 154 12.42 9.19 11.63
N VAL A 155 11.41 9.60 10.85
CA VAL A 155 10.41 10.60 11.26
C VAL A 155 9.59 10.09 12.44
N ALA A 156 9.11 8.85 12.39
CA ALA A 156 8.30 8.25 13.45
C ALA A 156 9.06 8.20 14.78
N GLU A 157 10.31 7.74 14.77
CA GLU A 157 11.17 7.72 15.96
C GLU A 157 11.50 9.11 16.48
N TYR A 158 11.81 10.06 15.60
CA TYR A 158 12.13 11.42 15.99
C TYR A 158 10.93 12.11 16.65
N LEU A 159 9.75 12.06 16.03
CA LEU A 159 8.53 12.68 16.58
C LEU A 159 8.01 11.95 17.82
N ALA A 160 8.21 10.65 17.92
CA ALA A 160 7.84 9.85 19.10
C ALA A 160 8.53 10.30 20.39
N SER A 161 9.64 11.02 20.28
CA SER A 161 10.33 11.62 21.43
C SER A 161 9.67 12.89 21.98
N PHE A 162 8.53 13.29 21.41
CA PHE A 162 7.72 14.41 21.88
C PHE A 162 7.50 14.36 23.39
N ARG A 163 7.69 15.50 24.06
CA ARG A 163 7.49 15.64 25.50
C ARG A 163 6.98 17.02 25.85
N ILE A 164 5.95 17.04 26.69
CA ILE A 164 5.48 18.24 27.37
C ILE A 164 6.29 18.40 28.65
N GLU A 165 6.91 19.56 28.82
CA GLU A 165 7.78 19.89 29.94
C GLU A 165 7.15 20.99 30.81
N LYS A 166 7.68 21.12 32.05
CA LYS A 166 7.35 22.21 32.97
C LYS A 166 5.83 22.44 33.16
N LYS A 167 5.05 21.36 33.25
CA LYS A 167 3.57 21.38 33.37
C LYS A 167 2.88 22.12 32.20
N GLY A 168 3.32 21.87 30.97
CA GLY A 168 2.67 22.45 29.79
C GLY A 168 3.29 23.74 29.29
N LYS A 169 4.35 24.28 29.91
CA LYS A 169 4.97 25.55 29.51
C LYS A 169 5.94 25.44 28.34
N SER A 170 6.43 24.25 28.03
CA SER A 170 7.33 24.03 26.90
C SER A 170 7.19 22.63 26.32
N VAL A 171 7.51 22.48 25.05
CA VAL A 171 7.57 21.19 24.34
C VAL A 171 9.00 20.93 23.89
N SER A 172 9.39 19.66 23.89
CA SER A 172 10.65 19.18 23.30
C SER A 172 10.43 18.00 22.36
N VAL A 173 11.21 17.93 21.28
CA VAL A 173 11.26 16.81 20.32
C VAL A 173 12.72 16.58 19.90
N GLY A 174 13.14 15.33 19.79
CA GLY A 174 14.49 14.89 19.41
C GLY A 174 15.46 14.75 20.58
N SER A 175 14.97 14.76 21.83
CA SER A 175 15.85 14.76 23.01
C SER A 175 16.48 13.39 23.23
N MET A 176 17.82 13.32 23.29
CA MET A 176 18.55 12.05 23.39
C MET A 176 18.38 11.33 24.73
N ASP A 177 17.96 11.99 25.80
CA ASP A 177 17.59 11.34 27.06
C ASP A 177 16.28 10.56 26.96
N VAL A 178 15.43 10.90 25.99
CA VAL A 178 14.19 10.18 25.69
C VAL A 178 14.52 9.00 24.77
N ILE A 179 15.26 9.25 23.68
CA ILE A 179 15.53 8.22 22.65
C ILE A 179 16.74 7.33 23.01
N GLY A 180 17.47 7.66 24.09
CA GLY A 180 18.72 7.03 24.50
C GLY A 180 18.64 5.51 24.67
N ASP A 181 17.55 4.99 25.21
CA ASP A 181 17.34 3.54 25.37
C ASP A 181 17.33 2.79 24.02
N ARG A 182 16.88 3.44 22.92
CA ARG A 182 16.99 2.88 21.56
C ARG A 182 18.42 2.92 21.03
N LEU A 183 19.18 3.97 21.33
CA LEU A 183 20.62 4.07 21.00
C LEU A 183 21.45 2.99 21.72
N TYR A 184 21.15 2.70 22.99
CA TYR A 184 21.84 1.67 23.78
C TYR A 184 21.66 0.25 23.19
N SER A 185 20.60 0.00 22.43
CA SER A 185 20.42 -1.27 21.70
C SER A 185 21.34 -1.44 20.47
N ILE A 186 21.93 -0.34 19.97
CA ILE A 186 22.98 -0.33 18.93
C ILE A 186 24.39 -0.39 19.56
N GLN A 187 24.53 0.07 20.79
CA GLN A 187 25.82 0.20 21.47
C GLN A 187 26.15 -1.06 22.28
N THR A 188 26.31 -2.22 21.63
CA THR A 188 27.15 -3.27 22.23
C THR A 188 28.60 -2.79 22.17
N PRO A 189 29.31 -2.62 23.31
CA PRO A 189 30.72 -2.25 23.29
C PRO A 189 31.53 -3.47 22.81
N SER A 190 31.73 -3.60 21.50
CA SER A 190 32.73 -4.51 20.97
C SER A 190 34.09 -3.80 20.98
N ARG A 191 35.17 -4.53 21.24
CA ARG A 191 36.56 -4.03 21.16
C ARG A 191 36.96 -3.54 19.74
N MET A 192 36.07 -3.63 18.74
CA MET A 192 36.32 -3.28 17.34
C MET A 192 35.36 -2.19 16.77
N GLY A 193 34.52 -1.54 17.60
CA GLY A 193 33.66 -0.42 17.17
C GLY A 193 32.15 -0.73 17.14
N TYR A 194 31.35 0.25 16.66
CA TYR A 194 29.89 0.18 16.55
C TYR A 194 29.46 -0.78 15.43
N GLU A 195 28.63 -1.77 15.73
CA GLU A 195 28.03 -2.64 14.71
C GLU A 195 26.69 -2.04 14.26
N SER A 196 26.72 -1.13 13.27
CA SER A 196 25.55 -0.42 12.73
C SER A 196 25.25 -0.81 11.28
N ILE A 197 24.07 -0.43 10.78
CA ILE A 197 23.77 -0.44 9.35
C ILE A 197 24.40 0.82 8.76
N ASP A 198 25.18 0.69 7.69
CA ASP A 198 25.73 1.87 7.00
C ASP A 198 24.64 2.65 6.25
N VAL A 199 24.96 3.89 5.87
CA VAL A 199 23.99 4.77 5.18
C VAL A 199 23.54 4.20 3.83
N GLU A 200 24.39 3.44 3.12
CA GLU A 200 24.00 2.88 1.82
C GLU A 200 22.92 1.79 1.98
N ASP A 201 23.16 0.79 2.84
CA ASP A 201 22.18 -0.26 3.13
C ASP A 201 20.89 0.34 3.72
N LEU A 202 21.00 1.37 4.57
CA LEU A 202 19.84 2.11 5.09
C LEU A 202 18.98 2.70 3.97
N PHE A 203 19.59 3.43 3.04
CA PHE A 203 18.88 4.15 1.99
C PHE A 203 18.29 3.22 0.93
N LYS A 204 18.95 2.08 0.66
CA LYS A 204 18.53 1.10 -0.35
C LYS A 204 17.56 0.05 0.17
N THR A 205 17.39 -0.10 1.48
CA THR A 205 16.44 -1.06 2.05
C THR A 205 14.99 -0.65 1.73
N THR A 206 14.31 -1.48 0.94
CA THR A 206 12.89 -1.32 0.59
C THR A 206 11.96 -2.16 1.46
N ASN A 207 12.49 -3.18 2.14
CA ASN A 207 11.74 -4.06 3.04
C ASN A 207 12.66 -4.61 4.14
N ILE A 208 12.12 -4.76 5.35
CA ILE A 208 12.78 -5.41 6.47
C ILE A 208 12.06 -6.75 6.70
N ASN A 209 12.77 -7.86 6.53
CA ASN A 209 12.21 -9.16 6.85
C ASN A 209 12.06 -9.27 8.37
N MET A 210 10.81 -9.22 8.85
CA MET A 210 10.50 -9.31 10.27
C MET A 210 10.07 -10.71 10.73
N SER A 211 10.36 -11.79 9.99
CA SER A 211 9.92 -13.14 10.40
C SER A 211 10.40 -13.51 11.81
N TRP A 212 9.49 -13.82 12.75
CA TRP A 212 9.80 -13.95 14.19
C TRP A 212 9.44 -15.29 14.81
N ARG A 213 8.53 -16.06 14.21
CA ARG A 213 8.19 -17.41 14.69
C ARG A 213 9.42 -18.30 14.62
N ARG A 214 9.91 -18.88 15.72
CA ARG A 214 11.19 -19.62 15.80
C ARG A 214 11.31 -20.71 14.72
N ASP A 215 12.48 -20.82 14.08
CA ASP A 215 12.87 -22.01 13.31
C ASP A 215 13.40 -23.02 14.33
N GLU A 216 13.54 -24.28 13.95
CA GLU A 216 14.03 -25.33 14.85
C GLU A 216 15.38 -24.99 15.51
N SER A 217 16.16 -24.06 14.93
CA SER A 217 17.48 -23.63 15.43
C SER A 217 17.49 -22.34 16.27
N GLY A 218 16.50 -21.46 16.14
CA GLY A 218 16.42 -20.14 16.80
C GLY A 218 17.53 -19.13 16.48
N LYS A 219 18.52 -19.45 15.64
CA LYS A 219 19.72 -18.61 15.38
C LYS A 219 19.49 -17.56 14.31
N GLN A 220 18.83 -17.90 13.20
CA GLN A 220 18.61 -16.98 12.08
C GLN A 220 17.73 -15.78 12.47
N LYS A 221 16.75 -16.00 13.35
CA LYS A 221 15.80 -14.99 13.83
C LYS A 221 16.40 -13.91 14.73
N ARG A 222 17.36 -14.27 15.58
CA ARG A 222 18.12 -13.29 16.38
C ARG A 222 18.96 -12.36 15.51
N LYS A 223 19.35 -12.80 14.30
CA LYS A 223 20.09 -11.98 13.35
C LYS A 223 19.17 -10.95 12.68
N ASP A 224 17.98 -11.36 12.26
CA ASP A 224 16.99 -10.48 11.62
C ASP A 224 16.41 -9.45 12.61
N GLU A 225 16.14 -9.86 13.85
CA GLU A 225 15.75 -8.98 14.94
C GLU A 225 16.82 -7.91 15.21
N LYS A 226 18.08 -8.32 15.41
CA LYS A 226 19.20 -7.39 15.60
C LYS A 226 19.36 -6.44 14.42
N ARG A 227 19.17 -6.92 13.18
CA ARG A 227 19.22 -6.08 11.99
C ARG A 227 18.09 -5.03 12.00
N SER A 228 16.87 -5.43 12.34
CA SER A 228 15.71 -4.52 12.40
C SER A 228 15.89 -3.41 13.43
N PHE A 229 16.38 -3.74 14.63
CA PHE A 229 16.71 -2.72 15.65
C PHE A 229 17.80 -1.75 15.19
N LYS A 230 18.87 -2.29 14.60
CA LYS A 230 19.93 -1.47 14.02
C LYS A 230 19.39 -0.57 12.91
N PHE A 231 18.46 -1.05 12.10
CA PHE A 231 17.80 -0.26 11.06
C PHE A 231 17.02 0.92 11.65
N TYR A 232 16.07 0.67 12.57
CA TYR A 232 15.24 1.74 13.14
C TYR A 232 16.10 2.79 13.84
N ALA A 233 17.10 2.33 14.59
CA ALA A 233 17.94 3.23 15.34
C ALA A 233 18.93 3.98 14.42
N ARG A 234 19.40 3.37 13.32
CA ARG A 234 20.14 4.08 12.25
C ARG A 234 19.27 5.09 11.52
N ALA A 235 18.04 4.74 11.16
CA ALA A 235 17.05 5.62 10.53
C ALA A 235 16.78 6.86 11.39
N MET A 236 16.59 6.65 12.70
CA MET A 236 16.39 7.72 13.68
C MET A 236 17.58 8.67 13.74
N VAL A 237 18.81 8.17 13.96
CA VAL A 237 19.99 9.06 14.08
C VAL A 237 20.28 9.79 12.77
N THR A 238 20.03 9.14 11.64
CA THR A 238 20.18 9.74 10.30
C THR A 238 19.19 10.88 10.11
N TYR A 239 17.91 10.66 10.41
CA TYR A 239 16.90 11.72 10.34
C TYR A 239 17.22 12.85 11.32
N HIS A 240 17.62 12.51 12.55
CA HIS A 240 17.99 13.47 13.58
C HIS A 240 19.18 14.35 13.14
N TYR A 241 20.23 13.76 12.58
CA TYR A 241 21.35 14.47 11.98
C TYR A 241 20.88 15.47 10.92
N PHE A 242 20.00 15.04 10.01
CA PHE A 242 19.48 15.95 8.98
C PHE A 242 18.63 17.09 9.55
N GLN A 243 17.94 16.87 10.67
CA GLN A 243 17.17 17.92 11.34
C GLN A 243 17.99 18.82 12.29
N SER A 244 19.27 18.50 12.49
CA SER A 244 20.13 19.25 13.43
C SER A 244 20.47 20.67 12.94
N GLU A 245 20.42 20.90 11.63
CA GLU A 245 20.76 22.16 10.99
C GLU A 245 19.88 22.44 9.78
N LYS A 246 19.61 23.73 9.52
CA LYS A 246 18.73 24.15 8.43
C LYS A 246 19.19 23.65 7.06
N ASN A 247 20.49 23.79 6.76
CA ASN A 247 21.08 23.33 5.50
C ASN A 247 20.92 21.81 5.29
N LEU A 248 21.16 21.01 6.34
CA LEU A 248 21.00 19.55 6.26
C LEU A 248 19.53 19.16 6.05
N SER A 249 18.60 19.87 6.68
CA SER A 249 17.17 19.65 6.50
C SER A 249 16.73 19.99 5.07
N ASP A 250 17.27 21.07 4.50
CA ASP A 250 17.01 21.47 3.12
C ASP A 250 17.61 20.45 2.12
N GLN A 251 18.77 19.85 2.41
CA GLN A 251 19.33 18.75 1.61
C GLN A 251 18.45 17.49 1.66
N LEU A 252 17.93 17.13 2.84
CA LEU A 252 17.01 16.01 2.97
C LEU A 252 15.71 16.26 2.20
N ALA A 253 15.16 17.48 2.27
CA ALA A 253 13.99 17.86 1.48
C ALA A 253 14.27 17.76 -0.03
N ARG A 254 15.47 18.13 -0.47
CA ARG A 254 15.92 17.97 -1.86
C ARG A 254 16.01 16.49 -2.26
N TYR A 255 16.55 15.62 -1.41
CA TYR A 255 16.60 14.17 -1.64
C TYR A 255 15.19 13.59 -1.87
N ILE A 256 14.23 13.90 -0.98
CA ILE A 256 12.84 13.44 -1.13
C ILE A 256 12.20 14.00 -2.41
N THR A 257 12.52 15.25 -2.76
CA THR A 257 12.04 15.87 -4.01
C THR A 257 12.55 15.11 -5.24
N LEU A 258 13.83 14.78 -5.29
CA LEU A 258 14.46 14.04 -6.40
C LEU A 258 13.87 12.63 -6.57
N LEU A 259 13.60 11.91 -5.46
CA LEU A 259 12.89 10.62 -5.52
C LEU A 259 11.50 10.77 -6.12
N ASN A 260 10.75 11.79 -5.70
CA ASN A 260 9.42 12.08 -6.24
C ASN A 260 9.44 12.59 -7.69
N GLN A 261 10.62 12.94 -8.21
CA GLN A 261 10.89 13.18 -9.62
C GLN A 261 11.32 11.92 -10.39
N GLY A 262 11.20 10.74 -9.79
CA GLY A 262 11.49 9.45 -10.43
C GLY A 262 12.99 9.14 -10.59
N ARG A 263 13.86 9.86 -9.87
CA ARG A 263 15.30 9.53 -9.80
C ARG A 263 15.51 8.25 -9.02
N SER A 264 16.58 7.52 -9.36
CA SER A 264 17.03 6.39 -8.55
C SER A 264 17.47 6.87 -7.17
N ILE A 265 17.54 5.96 -6.20
CA ILE A 265 18.03 6.27 -4.85
C ILE A 265 19.45 6.84 -4.91
N ASP A 266 20.32 6.26 -5.74
CA ASP A 266 21.72 6.68 -5.88
C ASP A 266 21.85 8.06 -6.52
N ASP A 267 21.12 8.33 -7.60
CA ASP A 267 21.13 9.66 -8.25
C ASP A 267 20.60 10.74 -7.31
N ALA A 268 19.48 10.45 -6.63
CA ALA A 268 18.87 11.37 -5.68
C ALA A 268 19.82 11.68 -4.52
N PHE A 269 20.51 10.66 -3.99
CA PHE A 269 21.48 10.81 -2.90
C PHE A 269 22.65 11.70 -3.33
N SER A 270 23.30 11.36 -4.44
CA SER A 270 24.47 12.08 -4.96
C SER A 270 24.15 13.56 -5.23
N LEU A 271 23.03 13.85 -5.90
CA LEU A 271 22.62 15.22 -6.23
C LEU A 271 22.22 16.04 -5.00
N ALA A 272 21.58 15.43 -4.01
CA ALA A 272 21.10 16.12 -2.81
C ALA A 272 22.24 16.45 -1.84
N PHE A 273 23.07 15.45 -1.51
CA PHE A 273 24.06 15.56 -0.43
C PHE A 273 25.46 15.93 -0.94
N LYS A 274 25.73 15.77 -2.23
CA LYS A 274 27.03 16.05 -2.86
C LYS A 274 28.19 15.39 -2.10
N ALA A 275 27.96 14.17 -1.64
CA ALA A 275 28.88 13.39 -0.82
C ALA A 275 28.64 11.90 -1.07
N SER A 276 29.64 11.07 -0.77
CA SER A 276 29.48 9.61 -0.79
C SER A 276 28.68 9.13 0.42
N TYR A 277 28.12 7.92 0.33
CA TYR A 277 27.44 7.28 1.45
C TYR A 277 28.35 7.19 2.69
N GLU A 278 29.61 6.80 2.50
CA GLU A 278 30.61 6.69 3.58
C GLU A 278 30.91 8.04 4.24
N THR A 279 30.92 9.12 3.46
CA THR A 279 31.15 10.46 3.99
C THR A 279 30.00 10.90 4.89
N ILE A 280 28.76 10.66 4.47
CA ILE A 280 27.57 10.95 5.29
C ILE A 280 27.53 10.03 6.52
N ASP A 281 27.89 8.76 6.35
CA ASP A 281 27.97 7.79 7.45
C ASP A 281 28.88 8.28 8.57
N LYS A 282 30.10 8.72 8.21
CA LYS A 282 31.07 9.30 9.14
C LYS A 282 30.53 10.54 9.85
N ARG A 283 29.91 11.48 9.12
CA ARG A 283 29.36 12.72 9.70
C ARG A 283 28.25 12.43 10.73
N ILE A 284 27.38 11.46 10.45
CA ILE A 284 26.34 11.02 11.39
C ILE A 284 27.00 10.43 12.64
N ASN A 285 28.01 9.59 12.49
CA ASN A 285 28.73 8.97 13.61
C ASN A 285 29.45 10.02 14.48
N ASP A 286 30.09 11.01 13.85
CA ASP A 286 30.73 12.14 14.56
C ASP A 286 29.69 12.97 15.32
N TYR A 287 28.54 13.24 14.71
CA TYR A 287 27.44 14.00 15.32
C TYR A 287 26.91 13.35 16.60
N ILE A 288 26.61 12.05 16.57
CA ILE A 288 26.08 11.35 17.75
C ILE A 288 27.14 11.07 18.82
N SER A 289 28.43 11.08 18.44
CA SER A 289 29.56 10.96 19.38
C SER A 289 29.92 12.29 20.04
N GLY A 290 29.34 13.40 19.59
CA GLY A 290 29.57 14.74 20.12
C GLY A 290 29.01 14.95 21.52
N ARG A 291 29.56 15.93 22.24
CA ARG A 291 29.17 16.26 23.63
C ARG A 291 27.75 16.85 23.74
N PHE A 292 27.22 17.44 22.67
CA PHE A 292 25.91 18.07 22.65
C PHE A 292 25.17 17.74 21.35
N VAL A 293 24.06 17.03 21.47
CA VAL A 293 23.15 16.70 20.37
C VAL A 293 21.97 17.68 20.40
N LYS A 294 21.72 18.38 19.28
CA LYS A 294 20.68 19.42 19.18
C LYS A 294 19.28 18.79 19.20
N PHE A 295 18.30 19.44 19.81
CA PHE A 295 16.91 19.00 19.74
C PHE A 295 15.97 20.20 19.71
N LEU A 296 14.75 19.98 19.19
CA LEU A 296 13.74 21.03 19.12
C LEU A 296 13.19 21.29 20.52
N ARG A 297 13.18 22.55 20.95
CA ARG A 297 12.53 22.98 22.19
C ARG A 297 11.96 24.37 22.04
N PHE A 298 10.71 24.56 22.48
CA PHE A 298 10.08 25.87 22.44
C PHE A 298 9.00 26.05 23.53
N ASP A 299 8.68 27.31 23.82
CA ASP A 299 7.69 27.72 24.82
C ASP A 299 6.28 27.69 24.24
N THR A 300 5.34 27.03 24.92
CA THR A 300 3.98 26.82 24.43
C THR A 300 3.16 28.11 24.45
N GLY A 301 3.32 28.94 25.48
CA GLY A 301 2.62 30.22 25.60
C GLY A 301 3.03 31.18 24.49
N LYS A 302 4.34 31.27 24.19
CA LYS A 302 4.83 32.06 23.06
C LYS A 302 4.39 31.52 21.70
N ALA A 303 4.19 30.21 21.59
CA ALA A 303 3.73 29.57 20.37
C ALA A 303 2.19 29.56 20.21
N GLY A 304 1.45 30.10 21.18
CA GLY A 304 -0.03 30.07 21.16
C GLY A 304 -0.62 28.67 21.28
N ILE A 305 0.10 27.74 21.92
CA ILE A 305 -0.32 26.35 22.07
C ILE A 305 -1.05 26.16 23.39
N GLU A 306 -2.34 25.87 23.29
CA GLU A 306 -3.18 25.45 24.40
C GLU A 306 -3.62 23.99 24.20
N PHE A 307 -3.09 23.09 25.01
CA PHE A 307 -3.45 21.67 24.91
C PHE A 307 -4.89 21.41 25.37
N PRO A 308 -5.61 20.47 24.73
CA PRO A 308 -7.01 20.19 25.03
C PRO A 308 -7.19 19.60 26.43
N THR A 309 -8.37 19.81 27.01
CA THR A 309 -8.80 19.06 28.19
C THR A 309 -9.39 17.72 27.73
N VAL A 310 -8.79 16.62 28.18
CA VAL A 310 -9.12 15.28 27.69
C VAL A 310 -9.93 14.50 28.72
N ASN A 311 -11.17 14.15 28.37
CA ASN A 311 -12.10 13.40 29.21
C ASN A 311 -12.67 12.20 28.43
N PRO A 312 -11.94 11.08 28.33
CA PRO A 312 -12.40 9.94 27.55
C PRO A 312 -13.60 9.26 28.21
N ALA A 313 -14.56 8.83 27.39
CA ALA A 313 -15.61 7.91 27.84
C ALA A 313 -14.96 6.54 28.15
N ILE A 314 -15.33 5.92 29.26
CA ILE A 314 -14.75 4.64 29.70
C ILE A 314 -15.85 3.60 29.81
N LYS A 315 -15.56 2.41 29.29
CA LYS A 315 -16.43 1.25 29.34
C LYS A 315 -15.60 0.03 29.75
N GLU A 316 -16.07 -0.72 30.74
CA GLU A 316 -15.54 -2.05 31.02
C GLU A 316 -16.03 -3.02 29.95
N LEU A 317 -15.13 -3.87 29.44
CA LEU A 317 -15.48 -4.87 28.44
C LEU A 317 -15.93 -6.16 29.11
N ASP A 318 -17.10 -6.64 28.70
CA ASP A 318 -17.52 -7.98 29.04
C ASP A 318 -16.71 -9.02 28.24
N THR A 319 -16.86 -10.29 28.58
CA THR A 319 -16.12 -11.37 27.91
C THR A 319 -16.32 -11.34 26.39
N ALA A 320 -17.55 -11.14 25.91
CA ALA A 320 -17.86 -11.11 24.49
C ALA A 320 -17.19 -9.93 23.75
N GLY A 321 -17.19 -8.74 24.35
CA GLY A 321 -16.50 -7.56 23.83
C GLY A 321 -14.99 -7.75 23.77
N THR A 322 -14.40 -8.35 24.81
CA THR A 322 -12.97 -8.64 24.86
C THR A 322 -12.55 -9.62 23.76
N TYR A 323 -13.28 -10.72 23.56
CA TYR A 323 -13.02 -11.64 22.44
C TYR A 323 -13.17 -10.94 21.09
N SER A 324 -14.16 -10.06 20.93
CA SER A 324 -14.41 -9.35 19.67
C SER A 324 -13.20 -8.49 19.26
N TYR A 325 -12.62 -7.73 20.18
CA TYR A 325 -11.43 -6.90 19.90
C TYR A 325 -10.17 -7.73 19.72
N LEU A 326 -9.91 -8.70 20.61
CA LEU A 326 -8.69 -9.50 20.55
C LEU A 326 -8.63 -10.36 19.28
N ALA A 327 -9.73 -10.99 18.88
CA ALA A 327 -9.75 -11.82 17.68
C ALA A 327 -9.61 -10.98 16.40
N GLN A 328 -10.27 -9.82 16.30
CA GLN A 328 -10.05 -8.91 15.16
C GLN A 328 -8.60 -8.47 15.04
N ALA A 329 -7.97 -8.16 16.18
CA ALA A 329 -6.56 -7.86 16.19
C ALA A 329 -5.79 -9.06 15.64
N ILE A 330 -5.89 -10.23 16.26
CA ILE A 330 -5.18 -11.46 15.84
C ILE A 330 -5.36 -11.79 14.36
N LEU A 331 -6.58 -11.70 13.82
CA LEU A 331 -6.87 -12.02 12.42
C LEU A 331 -6.20 -11.06 11.43
N ARG A 332 -6.05 -9.78 11.79
CA ARG A 332 -5.39 -8.76 10.94
C ARG A 332 -3.88 -8.90 10.89
N PHE A 333 -3.25 -9.56 11.86
CA PHE A 333 -1.80 -9.75 11.84
C PHE A 333 -1.45 -11.11 11.23
N GLY A 334 -0.86 -11.09 10.03
CA GLY A 334 -0.28 -12.27 9.36
C GLY A 334 0.94 -12.88 10.06
N SER A 335 1.24 -12.38 11.25
CA SER A 335 2.16 -12.93 12.25
C SER A 335 1.81 -14.31 12.74
N TYR A 336 0.53 -14.48 12.96
CA TYR A 336 -0.04 -15.61 13.62
C TYR A 336 -0.15 -16.72 12.60
N SER A 337 0.14 -17.94 13.06
CA SER A 337 -0.04 -19.11 12.21
C SER A 337 -1.52 -19.27 11.89
N PHE A 338 -1.83 -20.02 10.83
CA PHE A 338 -3.21 -20.36 10.52
C PHE A 338 -3.93 -21.04 11.72
N PRO A 339 -3.33 -22.02 12.44
CA PRO A 339 -3.91 -22.59 13.65
C PRO A 339 -4.34 -21.60 14.74
N GLU A 340 -3.51 -20.62 15.07
CA GLU A 340 -3.83 -19.66 16.13
C GLU A 340 -4.92 -18.67 15.70
N ARG A 341 -4.92 -18.29 14.42
CA ARG A 341 -5.97 -17.44 13.85
C ARG A 341 -7.28 -18.20 13.79
N ASP A 342 -7.24 -19.48 13.43
CA ASP A 342 -8.37 -20.39 13.46
C ASP A 342 -8.92 -20.54 14.89
N GLU A 343 -8.06 -20.77 15.87
CA GLU A 343 -8.44 -20.87 17.29
C GLU A 343 -9.07 -19.56 17.79
N ALA A 344 -8.43 -18.42 17.52
CA ALA A 344 -8.95 -17.12 17.92
C ALA A 344 -10.35 -16.86 17.35
N LEU A 345 -10.56 -17.24 16.09
CA LEU A 345 -11.85 -17.12 15.43
C LEU A 345 -12.90 -18.07 16.02
N ILE A 346 -12.55 -19.33 16.28
CA ILE A 346 -13.45 -20.32 16.89
C ILE A 346 -13.91 -19.84 18.27
N LEU A 347 -12.96 -19.44 19.12
CA LEU A 347 -13.28 -18.94 20.46
C LEU A 347 -14.16 -17.68 20.40
N ALA A 348 -13.84 -16.74 19.49
CA ALA A 348 -14.66 -15.55 19.33
C ALA A 348 -16.08 -15.85 18.85
N LYS A 349 -16.27 -16.85 17.99
CA LYS A 349 -17.61 -17.30 17.57
C LYS A 349 -18.41 -17.89 18.72
N GLU A 350 -17.79 -18.70 19.57
CA GLU A 350 -18.50 -19.30 20.71
C GLU A 350 -18.86 -18.26 21.77
N LYS A 351 -17.94 -17.34 22.05
CA LYS A 351 -18.08 -16.37 23.15
C LYS A 351 -18.76 -15.06 22.71
N ALA A 352 -18.74 -14.74 21.41
CA ALA A 352 -19.39 -13.57 20.81
C ALA A 352 -20.16 -13.92 19.51
N PRO A 353 -21.08 -14.91 19.51
CA PRO A 353 -21.74 -15.43 18.29
C PRO A 353 -22.62 -14.41 17.54
N LYS A 354 -23.03 -13.35 18.24
CA LYS A 354 -23.86 -12.27 17.71
C LYS A 354 -23.03 -11.05 17.25
N SER A 355 -21.71 -11.13 17.31
CA SER A 355 -20.85 -10.02 16.86
C SER A 355 -20.79 -9.99 15.33
N ALA A 356 -21.36 -8.94 14.73
CA ALA A 356 -21.25 -8.68 13.29
C ALA A 356 -19.78 -8.58 12.84
N GLN A 357 -18.95 -7.93 13.66
CA GLN A 357 -17.52 -7.74 13.42
C GLN A 357 -16.76 -9.08 13.36
N ILE A 358 -17.07 -10.04 14.23
CA ILE A 358 -16.44 -11.36 14.19
C ILE A 358 -16.82 -12.13 12.93
N LYS A 359 -18.09 -12.07 12.52
CA LYS A 359 -18.55 -12.72 11.28
C LYS A 359 -17.95 -12.07 10.03
N LEU A 360 -17.75 -10.75 10.04
CA LEU A 360 -17.02 -10.04 8.99
C LEU A 360 -15.56 -10.50 8.90
N ALA A 361 -14.86 -10.48 10.03
CA ALA A 361 -13.45 -10.87 10.10
C ALA A 361 -13.24 -12.34 9.71
N GLU A 362 -14.18 -13.22 10.04
CA GLU A 362 -14.22 -14.60 9.55
C GLU A 362 -14.22 -14.65 8.01
N ILE A 363 -15.17 -13.97 7.38
CA ILE A 363 -15.33 -14.06 5.93
C ILE A 363 -14.08 -13.54 5.22
N GLU A 364 -13.53 -12.42 5.67
CA GLU A 364 -12.28 -11.86 5.14
C GLU A 364 -11.10 -12.82 5.33
N TYR A 365 -10.98 -13.44 6.51
CA TYR A 365 -9.93 -14.40 6.82
C TYR A 365 -10.00 -15.64 5.93
N LEU A 366 -11.20 -16.21 5.76
CA LEU A 366 -11.40 -17.42 4.96
C LEU A 366 -11.26 -17.17 3.45
N LEU A 367 -11.53 -15.94 2.99
CA LEU A 367 -11.27 -15.51 1.61
C LEU A 367 -9.77 -15.34 1.32
N ALA A 368 -9.00 -14.87 2.31
CA ALA A 368 -7.57 -14.61 2.16
C ALA A 368 -6.67 -15.84 2.44
N SER A 369 -7.24 -16.95 2.93
CA SER A 369 -6.47 -18.13 3.30
C SER A 369 -6.10 -18.98 2.09
N ASN A 370 -4.83 -18.89 1.67
CA ASN A 370 -4.24 -19.78 0.66
C ASN A 370 -3.72 -21.10 1.24
N SER A 371 -4.16 -21.52 2.43
CA SER A 371 -3.57 -22.66 3.17
C SER A 371 -4.60 -23.72 3.52
N ALA A 372 -4.18 -24.98 3.39
CA ALA A 372 -4.98 -26.11 3.83
C ALA A 372 -5.24 -26.02 5.35
N PRO A 373 -6.44 -26.40 5.81
CA PRO A 373 -6.78 -26.42 7.23
C PRO A 373 -5.75 -27.22 8.03
N THR A 374 -5.17 -26.62 9.07
CA THR A 374 -4.11 -27.25 9.88
C THR A 374 -4.69 -27.73 11.23
N PRO A 375 -4.36 -28.93 11.73
CA PRO A 375 -4.83 -29.39 13.04
C PRO A 375 -4.17 -28.60 14.19
N PRO A 376 -4.82 -28.48 15.36
CA PRO A 376 -4.22 -27.86 16.53
C PRO A 376 -3.09 -28.73 17.08
N THR A 377 -2.17 -28.07 17.76
CA THR A 377 -1.07 -28.66 18.52
C THR A 377 -1.59 -29.44 19.73
N GLU A 378 -0.88 -30.51 20.12
CA GLU A 378 -1.22 -31.33 21.30
C GLU A 378 -1.27 -30.51 22.62
N SER A 379 -0.55 -29.38 22.67
CA SER A 379 -0.55 -28.45 23.81
C SER A 379 -1.87 -27.71 23.99
N ILE A 380 -2.57 -27.37 22.90
CA ILE A 380 -3.88 -26.67 22.95
C ILE A 380 -4.96 -27.63 23.43
N LEU A 381 -4.96 -28.86 22.90
CA LEU A 381 -5.92 -29.90 23.29
C LEU A 381 -5.86 -30.19 24.80
N ALA A 382 -4.70 -30.04 25.42
CA ALA A 382 -4.52 -30.21 26.86
C ALA A 382 -5.15 -29.09 27.73
N THR A 383 -5.53 -27.96 27.13
CA THR A 383 -6.13 -26.81 27.86
C THR A 383 -7.66 -26.79 27.84
N LEU A 384 -8.28 -27.60 26.97
CA LEU A 384 -9.72 -27.64 26.76
C LEU A 384 -10.36 -28.71 27.66
N SER A 385 -11.55 -28.42 28.19
CA SER A 385 -12.36 -29.42 28.88
C SER A 385 -12.86 -30.49 27.92
N LYS A 386 -13.24 -31.67 28.45
CA LYS A 386 -13.77 -32.77 27.62
C LYS A 386 -14.98 -32.35 26.76
N LYS A 387 -15.80 -31.41 27.26
CA LYS A 387 -16.95 -30.86 26.55
C LYS A 387 -16.53 -29.87 25.45
N GLU A 388 -15.49 -29.07 25.71
CA GLU A 388 -14.89 -28.17 24.71
C GLU A 388 -14.14 -28.97 23.63
N ILE A 389 -13.45 -30.06 23.99
CA ILE A 389 -12.85 -31.01 23.04
C ILE A 389 -13.93 -31.71 22.22
N GLU A 390 -15.02 -32.19 22.80
CA GLU A 390 -16.13 -32.80 22.05
C GLU A 390 -16.87 -31.79 21.17
N GLN A 391 -17.03 -30.53 21.61
CA GLN A 391 -17.54 -29.45 20.78
C GLN A 391 -16.58 -29.11 19.64
N TRP A 392 -15.28 -29.09 19.93
CA TRP A 392 -14.20 -28.85 18.96
C TRP A 392 -14.07 -29.98 17.94
N GLU A 393 -14.13 -31.24 18.37
CA GLU A 393 -14.13 -32.41 17.50
C GLU A 393 -15.40 -32.50 16.66
N LYS A 394 -16.54 -32.02 17.19
CA LYS A 394 -17.77 -31.82 16.39
C LYS A 394 -17.65 -30.60 15.46
N SER A 395 -16.84 -29.61 15.82
CA SER A 395 -16.46 -28.48 14.98
C SER A 395 -15.26 -28.77 14.09
N LYS A 396 -14.84 -30.04 13.91
CA LYS A 396 -13.90 -30.52 12.85
C LYS A 396 -14.32 -30.17 11.42
N ARG A 397 -15.25 -29.24 11.20
CA ARG A 397 -15.14 -28.34 10.07
C ARG A 397 -13.94 -27.42 10.32
N LYS A 398 -12.79 -27.92 9.89
CA LYS A 398 -11.81 -27.16 9.13
C LYS A 398 -12.41 -25.82 8.72
N LEU A 399 -11.79 -24.71 9.12
CA LEU A 399 -12.09 -23.41 8.52
C LEU A 399 -11.67 -23.50 7.06
N GLU A 400 -12.55 -24.09 6.25
CA GLU A 400 -12.34 -24.31 4.83
C GLU A 400 -12.34 -22.94 4.17
N PRO A 401 -11.34 -22.65 3.31
CA PRO A 401 -11.34 -21.43 2.52
C PRO A 401 -12.69 -21.24 1.85
N LEU A 402 -13.25 -20.03 1.96
CA LEU A 402 -14.52 -19.76 1.31
C LEU A 402 -14.26 -19.52 -0.16
N SER A 403 -15.04 -20.19 -1.01
CA SER A 403 -15.18 -19.75 -2.39
C SER A 403 -15.73 -18.31 -2.40
N SER A 404 -15.40 -17.52 -3.42
CA SER A 404 -15.95 -16.16 -3.55
C SER A 404 -17.49 -16.15 -3.53
N ILE A 405 -18.12 -17.21 -4.04
CA ILE A 405 -19.57 -17.42 -4.05
C ILE A 405 -20.11 -17.66 -2.65
N ASP A 406 -19.48 -18.52 -1.86
CA ASP A 406 -19.96 -18.81 -0.51
C ASP A 406 -19.75 -17.65 0.45
N ALA A 407 -18.63 -16.92 0.30
CA ALA A 407 -18.43 -15.66 1.00
C ALA A 407 -19.51 -14.63 0.65
N GLU A 408 -19.87 -14.50 -0.63
CA GLU A 408 -20.94 -13.58 -1.06
C GLU A 408 -22.30 -13.94 -0.45
N LYS A 409 -22.65 -15.24 -0.39
CA LYS A 409 -23.87 -15.70 0.27
C LYS A 409 -23.88 -15.36 1.76
N GLN A 410 -22.78 -15.60 2.47
CA GLN A 410 -22.68 -15.27 3.89
C GLN A 410 -22.76 -13.77 4.16
N LEU A 411 -22.11 -12.95 3.31
CA LEU A 411 -22.21 -11.50 3.38
C LEU A 411 -23.63 -11.00 3.11
N GLN A 412 -24.36 -11.64 2.20
CA GLN A 412 -25.77 -11.31 1.94
C GLN A 412 -26.65 -11.55 3.18
N VAL A 413 -26.48 -12.70 3.85
CA VAL A 413 -27.18 -12.99 5.12
C VAL A 413 -26.83 -11.96 6.20
N LEU A 414 -25.56 -11.57 6.29
CA LEU A 414 -25.12 -10.50 7.20
C LEU A 414 -25.75 -9.16 6.87
N ALA A 415 -25.80 -8.78 5.59
CA ALA A 415 -26.40 -7.53 5.14
C ALA A 415 -27.92 -7.47 5.39
N GLU A 416 -28.60 -8.61 5.39
CA GLU A 416 -30.01 -8.74 5.78
C GLU A 416 -30.20 -8.66 7.30
N THR A 417 -29.24 -9.18 8.06
CA THR A 417 -29.28 -9.16 9.54
C THR A 417 -28.91 -7.79 10.11
N TYR A 418 -27.92 -7.12 9.52
CA TYR A 418 -27.33 -5.86 9.97
C TYR A 418 -27.46 -4.81 8.86
N VAL A 419 -28.71 -4.41 8.60
CA VAL A 419 -29.09 -3.61 7.43
C VAL A 419 -28.37 -2.27 7.36
N ASP A 420 -27.99 -1.69 8.51
CA ASP A 420 -27.39 -0.37 8.66
C ASP A 420 -25.89 -0.40 8.98
N ASP A 421 -25.21 -1.53 8.76
CA ASP A 421 -23.77 -1.65 8.95
C ASP A 421 -23.02 -1.30 7.65
N ALA A 422 -22.23 -0.22 7.69
CA ALA A 422 -21.49 0.28 6.55
C ALA A 422 -20.36 -0.65 6.13
N ASP A 423 -19.69 -1.32 7.08
CA ASP A 423 -18.54 -2.17 6.80
C ASP A 423 -19.00 -3.46 6.09
N ILE A 424 -20.15 -4.03 6.50
CA ILE A 424 -20.82 -5.14 5.78
C ILE A 424 -21.18 -4.73 4.35
N ALA A 425 -21.86 -3.60 4.17
CA ALA A 425 -22.25 -3.14 2.84
C ALA A 425 -21.04 -2.87 1.93
N SER A 426 -19.95 -2.31 2.49
CA SER A 426 -18.72 -2.03 1.76
C SER A 426 -17.97 -3.30 1.35
N LEU A 427 -17.90 -4.31 2.24
CA LEU A 427 -17.23 -5.57 1.96
C LEU A 427 -18.02 -6.40 0.95
N LEU A 428 -19.36 -6.41 1.03
CA LEU A 428 -20.21 -7.05 0.01
C LEU A 428 -19.99 -6.43 -1.37
N ALA A 429 -19.91 -5.10 -1.45
CA ALA A 429 -19.61 -4.42 -2.71
C ALA A 429 -18.20 -4.78 -3.22
N TYR A 430 -17.19 -4.75 -2.35
CA TYR A 430 -15.82 -5.08 -2.70
C TYR A 430 -15.65 -6.54 -3.17
N ASN A 431 -16.27 -7.49 -2.46
CA ASN A 431 -16.19 -8.92 -2.81
C ASN A 431 -16.87 -9.24 -4.15
N LYS A 432 -17.92 -8.49 -4.53
CA LYS A 432 -18.58 -8.62 -5.84
C LYS A 432 -17.79 -8.01 -7.00
N TYR A 433 -16.75 -7.23 -6.73
CA TYR A 433 -16.05 -6.44 -7.76
C TYR A 433 -15.42 -7.33 -8.84
N ASP A 434 -14.59 -8.28 -8.43
CA ASP A 434 -13.87 -9.14 -9.38
C ASP A 434 -14.81 -10.05 -10.17
N SER A 435 -15.83 -10.63 -9.51
CA SER A 435 -16.83 -11.46 -10.19
C SER A 435 -17.65 -10.66 -11.20
N THR A 436 -18.04 -9.44 -10.86
CA THR A 436 -18.71 -8.50 -11.78
C THR A 436 -17.82 -8.17 -12.97
N LEU A 437 -16.53 -7.90 -12.76
CA LEU A 437 -15.58 -7.66 -13.84
C LEU A 437 -15.37 -8.88 -14.73
N MET A 438 -15.26 -10.10 -14.17
CA MET A 438 -15.17 -11.33 -14.95
C MET A 438 -16.42 -11.53 -15.82
N ARG A 439 -17.62 -11.30 -15.27
CA ARG A 439 -18.90 -11.34 -15.99
C ARG A 439 -18.92 -10.33 -17.15
N LEU A 440 -18.45 -9.10 -16.92
CA LEU A 440 -18.29 -8.10 -17.99
C LEU A 440 -17.30 -8.56 -19.06
N ARG A 441 -16.16 -9.15 -18.68
CA ARG A 441 -15.14 -9.65 -19.60
C ARG A 441 -15.66 -10.76 -20.51
N VAL A 442 -16.45 -11.70 -20.00
CA VAL A 442 -17.04 -12.80 -20.80
C VAL A 442 -18.35 -12.42 -21.51
N GLY A 443 -18.92 -11.26 -21.20
CA GLY A 443 -20.18 -10.80 -21.80
C GLY A 443 -21.43 -11.47 -21.22
N HIS A 444 -21.40 -11.82 -19.93
CA HIS A 444 -22.52 -12.45 -19.23
C HIS A 444 -23.78 -11.54 -19.23
N PRO A 445 -25.01 -12.09 -19.40
CA PRO A 445 -26.24 -11.29 -19.48
C PRO A 445 -26.47 -10.37 -18.26
N ASP A 446 -26.23 -10.89 -17.05
CA ASP A 446 -26.46 -10.15 -15.80
C ASP A 446 -25.36 -9.12 -15.46
N ALA A 447 -24.25 -9.09 -16.20
CA ALA A 447 -23.06 -8.32 -15.84
C ALA A 447 -23.35 -6.82 -15.62
N ASN A 448 -24.22 -6.24 -16.46
CA ASN A 448 -24.63 -4.84 -16.34
C ASN A 448 -25.48 -4.57 -15.09
N THR A 449 -26.38 -5.50 -14.75
CA THR A 449 -27.23 -5.42 -13.56
C THR A 449 -26.38 -5.55 -12.30
N ASP A 450 -25.46 -6.51 -12.27
CA ASP A 450 -24.51 -6.72 -11.17
C ASP A 450 -23.67 -5.46 -10.90
N PHE A 451 -23.17 -4.85 -11.97
CA PHE A 451 -22.41 -3.61 -11.91
C PHE A 451 -23.20 -2.44 -11.30
N VAL A 452 -24.47 -2.29 -11.67
CA VAL A 452 -25.36 -1.26 -11.08
C VAL A 452 -25.61 -1.55 -9.60
N ASN A 453 -25.86 -2.81 -9.24
CA ASN A 453 -26.08 -3.22 -7.86
C ASN A 453 -24.85 -3.00 -6.98
N LEU A 454 -23.66 -3.32 -7.48
CA LEU A 454 -22.39 -3.10 -6.81
C LEU A 454 -22.20 -1.61 -6.45
N ARG A 455 -22.45 -0.70 -7.40
CA ARG A 455 -22.38 0.75 -7.13
C ARG A 455 -23.43 1.21 -6.15
N LYS A 456 -24.65 0.64 -6.22
CA LYS A 456 -25.71 0.93 -5.24
C LYS A 456 -25.29 0.55 -3.82
N LEU A 457 -24.63 -0.60 -3.65
CA LEU A 457 -24.09 -1.06 -2.37
C LEU A 457 -22.97 -0.16 -1.86
N ALA A 458 -22.00 0.17 -2.71
CA ALA A 458 -20.91 1.08 -2.33
C ALA A 458 -21.45 2.47 -1.90
N ARG A 459 -22.40 3.04 -2.66
CA ARG A 459 -23.07 4.29 -2.27
C ARG A 459 -23.88 4.16 -1.00
N LYS A 460 -24.49 3.00 -0.73
CA LYS A 460 -25.21 2.74 0.52
C LYS A 460 -24.23 2.80 1.69
N ALA A 461 -23.09 2.12 1.60
CA ALA A 461 -22.05 2.17 2.62
C ALA A 461 -21.55 3.60 2.87
N ILE A 462 -21.27 4.38 1.81
CA ILE A 462 -20.83 5.79 1.94
C ILE A 462 -21.89 6.68 2.62
N ARG A 463 -23.18 6.43 2.38
CA ARG A 463 -24.25 7.18 3.05
C ARG A 463 -24.36 6.84 4.54
N MET A 464 -24.04 5.61 4.92
CA MET A 464 -24.06 5.14 6.32
C MET A 464 -22.81 5.61 7.07
N ASP A 465 -21.67 5.63 6.38
CA ASP A 465 -20.39 6.08 6.88
C ASP A 465 -19.63 6.79 5.76
N ASN A 466 -19.62 8.13 5.82
CA ASN A 466 -18.95 8.96 4.84
C ASN A 466 -17.42 8.95 4.96
N HIS A 467 -16.84 8.13 5.85
CA HIS A 467 -15.41 7.85 5.97
C HIS A 467 -15.04 6.43 5.53
N ASN A 468 -15.97 5.69 4.90
CA ASN A 468 -15.72 4.33 4.46
C ASN A 468 -14.81 4.29 3.21
N GLY A 469 -13.50 4.20 3.45
CA GLY A 469 -12.48 4.19 2.41
C GLY A 469 -12.66 3.04 1.41
N ARG A 470 -13.00 1.84 1.88
CA ARG A 470 -13.30 0.67 1.02
C ARG A 470 -14.43 0.96 0.05
N ALA A 471 -15.53 1.55 0.50
CA ALA A 471 -16.68 1.83 -0.36
C ALA A 471 -16.36 2.88 -1.42
N PHE A 472 -15.67 3.96 -1.06
CA PHE A 472 -15.17 4.94 -2.03
C PHE A 472 -14.22 4.29 -3.04
N TYR A 473 -13.36 3.41 -2.56
CA TYR A 473 -12.41 2.70 -3.39
C TYR A 473 -13.12 1.79 -4.41
N THR A 474 -14.02 0.93 -3.93
CA THR A 474 -14.86 0.07 -4.77
C THR A 474 -15.66 0.89 -5.78
N LEU A 475 -16.26 2.01 -5.37
CA LEU A 475 -17.02 2.89 -6.26
C LEU A 475 -16.14 3.53 -7.33
N GLY A 476 -14.94 3.95 -6.95
CA GLY A 476 -13.96 4.54 -7.85
C GLY A 476 -13.42 3.55 -8.90
N LEU A 477 -13.18 2.31 -8.49
CA LEU A 477 -12.76 1.23 -9.37
C LEU A 477 -13.90 0.70 -10.26
N ALA A 478 -15.11 0.63 -9.73
CA ALA A 478 -16.33 0.25 -10.44
C ALA A 478 -16.85 1.39 -11.32
N GLY A 479 -15.99 1.94 -12.16
CA GLY A 479 -16.32 3.01 -13.06
C GLY A 479 -16.70 2.51 -14.47
N ALA A 480 -17.85 3.02 -14.93
CA ALA A 480 -18.54 2.88 -16.21
C ALA A 480 -19.15 1.51 -16.57
N ASN A 481 -20.48 1.50 -16.65
CA ASN A 481 -21.24 0.61 -17.53
C ASN A 481 -21.07 1.10 -18.97
N ALA A 482 -21.08 0.21 -19.97
CA ALA A 482 -21.00 0.53 -21.40
C ALA A 482 -22.05 1.57 -21.88
N THR A 483 -23.09 1.83 -21.11
CA THR A 483 -24.19 2.77 -21.42
C THR A 483 -24.02 4.16 -20.80
N GLU A 484 -23.05 4.39 -19.91
CA GLU A 484 -22.84 5.70 -19.28
C GLU A 484 -21.94 6.61 -20.14
N THR A 485 -22.24 7.91 -20.14
CA THR A 485 -21.37 8.89 -20.79
C THR A 485 -20.01 8.94 -20.10
N ARG A 486 -18.94 9.13 -20.87
CA ARG A 486 -17.57 9.34 -20.35
C ARG A 486 -17.54 10.41 -19.25
N LYS A 487 -18.31 11.49 -19.41
CA LYS A 487 -18.38 12.58 -18.42
C LYS A 487 -18.92 12.13 -17.06
N LYS A 488 -20.08 11.44 -17.04
CA LYS A 488 -20.70 10.98 -15.79
C LYS A 488 -19.85 9.92 -15.08
N PHE A 489 -19.19 9.06 -15.86
CA PHE A 489 -18.19 8.11 -15.36
C PHE A 489 -17.06 8.83 -14.63
N LEU A 490 -16.49 9.87 -15.25
CA LEU A 490 -15.35 10.59 -14.71
C LEU A 490 -15.66 11.35 -13.42
N GLU A 491 -16.82 11.99 -13.35
CA GLU A 491 -17.24 12.76 -12.17
C GLU A 491 -17.28 11.87 -10.92
N GLU A 492 -17.88 10.68 -11.01
CA GLU A 492 -17.98 9.79 -9.85
C GLU A 492 -16.67 9.04 -9.58
N ALA A 493 -16.04 8.44 -10.59
CA ALA A 493 -14.85 7.62 -10.37
C ALA A 493 -13.68 8.45 -9.81
N THR A 494 -13.50 9.67 -10.33
CA THR A 494 -12.42 10.56 -9.88
C THR A 494 -12.65 11.03 -8.44
N SER A 495 -13.86 11.50 -8.12
CA SER A 495 -14.19 11.97 -6.77
C SER A 495 -14.10 10.83 -5.76
N ALA A 496 -14.58 9.64 -6.12
CA ALA A 496 -14.55 8.47 -5.25
C ALA A 496 -13.12 7.96 -5.00
N LEU A 497 -12.28 7.82 -6.03
CA LEU A 497 -10.87 7.42 -5.84
C LEU A 497 -10.08 8.47 -5.07
N TYR A 498 -10.32 9.76 -5.33
CA TYR A 498 -9.69 10.83 -4.57
C TYR A 498 -10.03 10.72 -3.08
N SER A 499 -11.32 10.55 -2.76
CA SER A 499 -11.80 10.36 -1.38
C SER A 499 -11.23 9.10 -0.75
N ALA A 500 -11.25 7.97 -1.46
CA ALA A 500 -10.66 6.71 -1.01
C ALA A 500 -9.20 6.89 -0.62
N ARG A 501 -8.43 7.59 -1.45
CA ARG A 501 -7.01 7.77 -1.19
C ARG A 501 -6.72 8.74 -0.05
N LEU A 502 -7.52 9.79 0.11
CA LEU A 502 -7.41 10.63 1.30
C LEU A 502 -7.69 9.83 2.58
N LEU A 503 -8.63 8.88 2.53
CA LEU A 503 -8.99 8.04 3.65
C LEU A 503 -8.01 6.87 3.89
N LEU A 504 -7.37 6.31 2.86
CA LEU A 504 -6.52 5.12 3.00
C LEU A 504 -5.01 5.43 2.97
N GLY A 505 -4.63 6.62 2.50
CA GLY A 505 -3.24 6.98 2.23
C GLY A 505 -2.67 6.34 0.97
N LEU A 506 -1.46 6.75 0.57
CA LEU A 506 -0.81 6.32 -0.69
C LEU A 506 -0.39 4.85 -0.73
N LYS A 507 0.07 4.29 0.39
CA LYS A 507 0.80 3.01 0.42
C LYS A 507 -0.13 1.79 0.32
N THR A 508 -1.42 1.97 0.58
CA THR A 508 -2.43 0.91 0.70
C THR A 508 -3.08 0.57 -0.64
N LEU A 509 -3.00 1.46 -1.64
CA LEU A 509 -3.54 1.25 -2.99
C LEU A 509 -2.54 0.63 -3.98
N SER A 510 -1.35 0.24 -3.49
CA SER A 510 -0.27 -0.35 -4.28
C SER A 510 -0.68 -1.48 -5.23
N PRO A 511 -1.59 -2.42 -4.88
CA PRO A 511 -1.95 -3.51 -5.79
C PRO A 511 -2.69 -3.04 -7.06
N HIS A 512 -3.17 -1.80 -7.07
CA HIS A 512 -4.07 -1.26 -8.09
C HIS A 512 -3.63 0.12 -8.62
N ILE A 513 -2.35 0.46 -8.45
CA ILE A 513 -1.79 1.73 -8.94
C ILE A 513 -2.08 1.97 -10.44
N MET A 514 -2.18 0.90 -11.24
CA MET A 514 -2.59 0.98 -12.65
C MET A 514 -4.06 1.38 -12.83
N ASP A 515 -4.96 0.93 -11.95
CA ASP A 515 -6.36 1.36 -11.99
C ASP A 515 -6.48 2.85 -11.64
N GLU A 516 -5.71 3.33 -10.66
CA GLU A 516 -5.59 4.77 -10.36
C GLU A 516 -5.05 5.56 -11.56
N ILE A 517 -3.99 5.08 -12.21
CA ILE A 517 -3.43 5.71 -13.42
C ILE A 517 -4.53 5.82 -14.48
N ASN A 518 -5.25 4.73 -14.74
CA ASN A 518 -6.29 4.68 -15.76
C ASN A 518 -7.41 5.71 -15.50
N VAL A 519 -7.90 5.82 -14.26
CA VAL A 519 -8.94 6.81 -13.94
C VAL A 519 -8.42 8.23 -14.07
N ASN A 520 -7.22 8.54 -13.58
CA ASN A 520 -6.66 9.89 -13.66
C ASN A 520 -6.31 10.30 -15.09
N MET A 521 -5.91 9.36 -15.95
CA MET A 521 -5.74 9.61 -17.39
C MET A 521 -7.06 10.01 -18.04
N LEU A 522 -8.13 9.27 -17.76
CA LEU A 522 -9.44 9.58 -18.31
C LEU A 522 -9.95 10.93 -17.76
N ALA A 523 -9.65 11.25 -16.50
CA ALA A 523 -9.98 12.52 -15.86
C ALA A 523 -9.20 13.73 -16.41
N GLY A 524 -8.11 13.49 -17.15
CA GLY A 524 -7.27 14.57 -17.66
C GLY A 524 -6.21 15.08 -16.67
N ASP A 525 -6.00 14.41 -15.53
CA ASP A 525 -5.02 14.83 -14.53
C ASP A 525 -3.60 14.31 -14.85
N ALA A 526 -2.97 14.93 -15.84
CA ALA A 526 -1.64 14.55 -16.31
C ALA A 526 -0.55 14.64 -15.21
N ASN A 527 -0.67 15.60 -14.29
CA ASN A 527 0.32 15.74 -13.20
C ASN A 527 0.23 14.54 -12.25
N ARG A 528 -0.98 14.10 -11.93
CA ARG A 528 -1.20 12.94 -11.08
C ARG A 528 -0.79 11.64 -11.76
N VAL A 529 -1.10 11.49 -13.06
CA VAL A 529 -0.64 10.36 -13.88
C VAL A 529 0.88 10.24 -13.83
N LEU A 530 1.62 11.31 -14.13
CA LEU A 530 3.08 11.30 -14.08
C LEU A 530 3.62 10.88 -12.70
N LYS A 531 3.00 11.38 -11.63
CA LYS A 531 3.39 11.04 -10.26
C LYS A 531 3.16 9.56 -9.93
N LEU A 532 2.02 9.02 -10.32
CA LEU A 532 1.71 7.60 -10.18
C LEU A 532 2.65 6.73 -11.03
N CYS A 533 2.97 7.16 -12.26
CA CYS A 533 3.95 6.50 -13.12
C CYS A 533 5.34 6.43 -12.48
N ARG A 534 5.80 7.52 -11.87
CA ARG A 534 7.08 7.56 -11.13
C ARG A 534 7.07 6.64 -9.92
N GLN A 535 5.98 6.63 -9.16
CA GLN A 535 5.80 5.71 -8.03
C GLN A 535 5.82 4.26 -8.51
N TYR A 536 5.07 3.94 -9.56
CA TYR A 536 5.03 2.61 -10.15
C TYR A 536 6.41 2.16 -10.64
N LYS A 537 7.18 3.04 -11.29
CA LYS A 537 8.56 2.77 -11.73
C LYS A 537 9.51 2.47 -10.56
N ILE A 538 9.36 3.16 -9.43
CA ILE A 538 10.18 2.91 -8.23
C ILE A 538 9.80 1.58 -7.57
N MET A 539 8.51 1.22 -7.60
CA MET A 539 7.97 0.07 -6.88
C MET A 539 8.01 -1.24 -7.68
N SER A 540 8.09 -1.18 -9.01
CA SER A 540 7.97 -2.33 -9.89
C SER A 540 9.22 -2.55 -10.74
N ASP A 541 9.86 -3.70 -10.57
CA ASP A 541 10.90 -4.21 -11.48
C ASP A 541 10.28 -4.97 -12.67
N SER A 542 9.20 -4.42 -13.24
CA SER A 542 8.48 -5.06 -14.33
C SER A 542 9.17 -4.81 -15.68
N ASN A 543 9.45 -5.90 -16.40
CA ASN A 543 9.93 -5.87 -17.79
C ASN A 543 9.01 -5.03 -18.71
N TRP A 544 7.71 -4.89 -18.40
CA TRP A 544 6.80 -4.05 -19.18
C TRP A 544 7.20 -2.56 -19.14
N ILE A 545 7.67 -2.06 -18.01
CA ILE A 545 8.12 -0.67 -17.83
C ILE A 545 9.54 -0.48 -18.34
N THR A 546 10.42 -1.46 -18.09
CA THR A 546 11.86 -1.29 -18.36
C THR A 546 12.23 -1.61 -19.79
N LYS A 547 11.53 -2.55 -20.42
CA LYS A 547 11.85 -3.08 -21.76
C LYS A 547 10.67 -3.04 -22.73
N GLY A 548 9.44 -2.88 -22.25
CA GLY A 548 8.22 -2.90 -23.05
C GLY A 548 7.59 -1.53 -23.35
N TYR A 549 6.32 -1.57 -23.76
CA TYR A 549 5.51 -0.38 -24.06
C TYR A 549 5.33 0.56 -22.87
N GLY A 550 5.36 0.05 -21.64
CA GLY A 550 5.29 0.86 -20.43
C GLY A 550 6.41 1.89 -20.34
N ARG A 551 7.56 1.65 -20.98
CA ARG A 551 8.65 2.64 -21.06
C ARG A 551 8.23 3.87 -21.86
N PHE A 552 7.57 3.67 -23.01
CA PHE A 552 7.07 4.76 -23.84
C PHE A 552 6.08 5.60 -23.07
N PHE A 553 5.11 4.95 -22.43
CA PHE A 553 4.12 5.62 -21.61
C PHE A 553 4.76 6.50 -20.53
N VAL A 554 5.72 5.98 -19.76
CA VAL A 554 6.41 6.74 -18.70
C VAL A 554 7.23 7.89 -19.27
N GLU A 555 8.06 7.64 -20.29
CA GLU A 555 8.92 8.69 -20.86
C GLU A 555 8.12 9.81 -21.53
N ALA A 556 7.00 9.49 -22.19
CA ALA A 556 6.11 10.49 -22.76
C ALA A 556 5.60 11.48 -21.70
N GLN A 557 5.30 11.00 -20.49
CA GLN A 557 4.91 11.87 -19.36
C GLN A 557 6.09 12.69 -18.82
N GLU A 558 7.30 12.11 -18.77
CA GLU A 558 8.51 12.78 -18.29
C GLU A 558 8.91 13.97 -19.18
N PHE A 559 8.79 13.83 -20.51
CA PHE A 559 9.10 14.90 -21.46
C PHE A 559 8.32 16.19 -21.23
N ARG A 560 7.10 16.08 -20.70
CA ARG A 560 6.24 17.24 -20.42
C ARG A 560 6.81 18.18 -19.36
N VAL A 561 7.58 17.68 -18.40
CA VAL A 561 8.03 18.48 -17.25
C VAL A 561 9.47 18.94 -17.34
N ILE A 562 10.31 18.36 -18.20
CA ILE A 562 11.70 18.79 -18.41
C ILE A 562 11.77 20.32 -18.69
N PRO A 563 10.94 20.90 -19.58
CA PRO A 563 10.97 22.34 -19.86
C PRO A 563 10.58 23.25 -18.69
N LEU A 564 9.98 22.67 -17.64
CA LEU A 564 9.60 23.35 -16.41
C LEU A 564 10.67 23.20 -15.31
N GLY A 565 11.71 22.42 -15.57
CA GLY A 565 12.82 22.19 -14.66
C GLY A 565 13.74 23.39 -14.52
N GLU A 566 14.69 23.28 -13.60
CA GLU A 566 15.71 24.30 -13.41
C GLU A 566 16.64 24.38 -14.63
N VAL A 567 16.89 25.59 -15.10
CA VAL A 567 17.79 25.86 -16.22
C VAL A 567 19.20 26.05 -15.69
N LYS A 568 20.14 25.30 -16.24
CA LYS A 568 21.59 25.40 -15.97
C LYS A 568 22.22 26.52 -16.79
N ASN A 569 21.95 26.56 -18.09
CA ASN A 569 22.51 27.54 -19.01
C ASN A 569 21.55 27.81 -20.18
N ILE A 570 21.61 29.01 -20.75
CA ILE A 570 20.87 29.39 -21.96
C ILE A 570 21.87 30.01 -22.94
N SER A 571 21.97 29.44 -24.13
CA SER A 571 22.65 30.04 -25.28
C SER A 571 21.62 30.57 -26.29
N GLU A 572 22.08 31.16 -27.39
CA GLU A 572 21.21 31.75 -28.42
C GLU A 572 20.14 30.77 -28.94
N ASN A 573 20.50 29.49 -29.11
CA ASN A 573 19.63 28.46 -29.69
C ASN A 573 19.56 27.17 -28.85
N ALA A 574 19.96 27.20 -27.57
CA ALA A 574 19.84 26.04 -26.69
C ALA A 574 19.55 26.39 -25.22
N ILE A 575 18.82 25.49 -24.55
CA ILE A 575 18.60 25.51 -23.10
C ILE A 575 19.16 24.21 -22.53
N GLU A 576 20.11 24.31 -21.63
CA GLU A 576 20.60 23.20 -20.83
C GLU A 576 19.88 23.18 -19.49
N TYR A 577 19.26 22.07 -19.14
CA TYR A 577 18.61 21.87 -17.85
C TYR A 577 19.58 21.26 -16.83
N THR A 578 19.31 21.46 -15.55
CA THR A 578 20.17 20.93 -14.47
C THR A 578 20.20 19.41 -14.39
N ASP A 579 19.20 18.73 -14.98
CA ASP A 579 19.19 17.28 -15.11
C ASP A 579 20.03 16.72 -16.25
N GLY A 580 20.62 17.59 -17.09
CA GLY A 580 21.42 17.20 -18.25
C GLY A 580 20.62 17.11 -19.55
N SER A 581 19.30 17.36 -19.53
CA SER A 581 18.51 17.49 -20.76
C SER A 581 18.90 18.76 -21.51
N ILE A 582 18.76 18.73 -22.83
CA ILE A 582 19.13 19.85 -23.71
C ILE A 582 18.01 20.09 -24.72
N TYR A 583 17.45 21.30 -24.71
CA TYR A 583 16.61 21.79 -25.80
C TYR A 583 17.48 22.53 -26.82
N THR A 584 17.24 22.32 -28.10
CA THR A 584 17.84 23.05 -29.22
C THR A 584 16.75 23.56 -30.14
N GLY A 585 16.69 24.87 -30.36
CA GLY A 585 15.64 25.52 -31.13
C GLY A 585 15.45 26.98 -30.73
N ALA A 586 14.36 27.59 -31.21
CA ALA A 586 14.06 28.97 -30.85
C ALA A 586 13.68 29.08 -29.36
N ILE A 587 14.09 30.18 -28.74
CA ILE A 587 13.88 30.41 -27.31
C ILE A 587 13.10 31.69 -27.13
N LYS A 588 12.04 31.64 -26.33
CA LYS A 588 11.25 32.81 -25.94
C LYS A 588 11.01 32.75 -24.44
N ASN A 589 11.26 33.86 -23.75
CA ASN A 589 11.07 33.96 -22.29
C ASN A 589 11.79 32.84 -21.51
N LYS A 590 13.02 32.50 -21.92
CA LYS A 590 13.84 31.43 -21.33
C LYS A 590 13.19 30.03 -21.39
N ARG A 591 12.28 29.80 -22.35
CA ARG A 591 11.61 28.53 -22.58
C ARG A 591 11.68 28.11 -24.04
N PRO A 592 11.58 26.80 -24.32
CA PRO A 592 11.38 26.28 -25.67
C PRO A 592 10.26 26.99 -26.43
N HIS A 593 10.54 27.41 -27.67
CA HIS A 593 9.58 28.08 -28.53
C HIS A 593 9.87 27.79 -30.01
N GLY A 594 8.85 27.88 -30.87
CA GLY A 594 9.03 27.61 -32.29
C GLY A 594 9.52 26.18 -32.56
N LYS A 595 10.18 25.95 -33.71
CA LYS A 595 10.67 24.61 -34.05
C LYS A 595 11.89 24.27 -33.20
N GLY A 596 11.91 23.07 -32.64
CA GLY A 596 13.06 22.59 -31.87
C GLY A 596 12.95 21.14 -31.42
N ILE A 597 14.04 20.67 -30.83
CA ILE A 597 14.24 19.29 -30.35
C ILE A 597 14.67 19.36 -28.89
N LEU A 598 13.99 18.61 -28.02
CA LEU A 598 14.41 18.34 -26.66
C LEU A 598 15.00 16.94 -26.56
N LYS A 599 16.28 16.85 -26.20
CA LYS A 599 16.94 15.59 -25.85
C LYS A 599 16.94 15.43 -24.33
N SER A 600 16.41 14.31 -23.83
CA SER A 600 16.34 14.08 -22.39
C SER A 600 17.61 13.47 -21.83
N TYR A 601 17.85 13.66 -20.53
CA TYR A 601 18.94 13.01 -19.80
C TYR A 601 18.88 11.47 -19.83
N PHE A 602 17.71 10.89 -20.11
CA PHE A 602 17.49 9.44 -20.19
C PHE A 602 17.60 8.89 -21.62
N GLY A 603 18.00 9.69 -22.60
CA GLY A 603 18.34 9.23 -23.96
C GLY A 603 17.17 9.18 -24.95
N GLY A 604 16.03 9.78 -24.61
CA GLY A 604 14.93 10.00 -25.56
C GLY A 604 15.03 11.37 -26.26
N ASN A 605 14.19 11.60 -27.26
CA ASN A 605 14.07 12.89 -27.96
C ASN A 605 12.61 13.24 -28.24
N MET A 606 12.27 14.53 -28.17
CA MET A 606 10.96 15.05 -28.54
C MET A 606 11.13 16.27 -29.46
N GLU A 607 10.51 16.26 -30.63
CA GLU A 607 10.69 17.25 -31.70
C GLU A 607 9.35 17.77 -32.21
N GLY A 608 9.23 19.08 -32.40
CA GLY A 608 8.03 19.66 -32.99
C GLY A 608 7.99 21.18 -32.85
N LEU A 609 6.75 21.70 -32.86
CA LEU A 609 6.49 23.10 -32.59
C LEU A 609 6.29 23.30 -31.09
N TRP A 610 7.11 24.16 -30.49
CA TRP A 610 7.09 24.48 -29.07
C TRP A 610 6.41 25.82 -28.83
N LYS A 611 5.59 25.88 -27.78
CA LYS A 611 4.93 27.09 -27.30
C LYS A 611 5.01 27.11 -25.78
N ASP A 612 5.64 28.15 -25.25
CA ASP A 612 5.80 28.41 -23.82
C ASP A 612 6.36 27.23 -22.99
N GLY A 613 7.23 26.45 -23.61
CA GLY A 613 7.86 25.26 -23.03
C GLY A 613 7.15 23.94 -23.31
N PHE A 614 6.00 23.94 -23.99
CA PHE A 614 5.29 22.71 -24.33
C PHE A 614 5.27 22.46 -25.83
N LEU A 615 5.26 21.20 -26.23
CA LEU A 615 5.08 20.82 -27.62
C LEU A 615 3.58 20.81 -27.95
N GLU A 616 3.22 21.44 -29.06
CA GLU A 616 1.85 21.59 -29.53
C GLU A 616 1.71 21.14 -30.99
N GLY A 617 0.57 20.54 -31.33
CA GLY A 617 0.26 20.11 -32.69
C GLY A 617 1.08 18.88 -33.11
N GLU A 618 1.51 18.82 -34.37
CA GLU A 618 2.27 17.67 -34.86
C GLU A 618 3.70 17.65 -34.30
N GLY A 619 4.11 16.49 -33.80
CA GLY A 619 5.45 16.27 -33.28
C GLY A 619 5.93 14.83 -33.47
N ARG A 620 7.15 14.59 -32.97
CA ARG A 620 7.78 13.27 -32.89
C ARG A 620 8.33 13.03 -31.49
N LEU A 621 8.23 11.80 -31.04
CA LEU A 621 8.83 11.32 -29.79
C LEU A 621 9.60 10.03 -30.08
N SER A 622 10.86 9.95 -29.66
CA SER A 622 11.64 8.71 -29.64
C SER A 622 12.06 8.41 -28.21
N THR A 623 11.79 7.21 -27.72
CA THR A 623 12.15 6.81 -26.35
C THR A 623 13.53 6.18 -26.29
N SER A 624 14.09 6.07 -25.08
CA SER A 624 15.41 5.46 -24.88
C SER A 624 15.47 3.97 -25.26
N ASN A 625 14.32 3.30 -25.36
CA ASN A 625 14.20 1.89 -25.74
C ASN A 625 13.71 1.70 -27.19
N GLY A 626 13.72 2.75 -28.02
CA GLY A 626 13.53 2.62 -29.47
C GLY A 626 12.08 2.62 -29.94
N PHE A 627 11.11 3.03 -29.11
CA PHE A 627 9.78 3.37 -29.62
C PHE A 627 9.84 4.73 -30.32
N HIS A 628 9.15 4.84 -31.44
CA HIS A 628 8.99 6.11 -32.15
C HIS A 628 7.51 6.43 -32.32
N TYR A 629 7.13 7.66 -32.02
CA TYR A 629 5.77 8.17 -32.21
C TYR A 629 5.82 9.41 -33.10
N LYS A 630 4.85 9.54 -33.99
CA LYS A 630 4.58 10.74 -34.78
C LYS A 630 3.09 11.02 -34.75
N GLY A 631 2.69 12.20 -34.33
CA GLY A 631 1.28 12.56 -34.26
C GLY A 631 1.05 13.81 -33.44
N ASN A 632 -0.16 13.93 -32.93
CA ASN A 632 -0.62 15.12 -32.22
C ASN A 632 -0.13 15.15 -30.76
N PHE A 633 0.21 16.36 -30.32
CA PHE A 633 0.53 16.70 -28.95
C PHE A 633 -0.29 17.89 -28.51
N GLU A 634 -0.69 17.87 -27.23
CA GLU A 634 -1.31 19.00 -26.54
C GLU A 634 -0.58 19.18 -25.22
N SER A 635 0.02 20.35 -25.00
CA SER A 635 0.84 20.59 -23.80
C SER A 635 1.89 19.49 -23.54
N SER A 636 2.58 19.04 -24.60
CA SER A 636 3.53 17.92 -24.64
C SER A 636 2.94 16.52 -24.34
N LEU A 637 1.62 16.37 -24.18
CA LEU A 637 0.99 15.08 -24.02
C LEU A 637 0.68 14.48 -25.38
N VAL A 638 1.10 13.24 -25.60
CA VAL A 638 0.70 12.44 -26.77
C VAL A 638 -0.82 12.22 -26.72
N THR A 639 -1.55 12.84 -27.64
CA THR A 639 -3.02 12.83 -27.68
C THR A 639 -3.55 12.89 -29.11
N GLY A 640 -4.77 12.42 -29.34
CA GLY A 640 -5.39 12.46 -30.65
C GLY A 640 -4.73 11.49 -31.64
N ILE A 641 -4.80 11.81 -32.94
CA ILE A 641 -4.36 10.88 -33.97
C ILE A 641 -2.83 10.83 -34.06
N GLY A 642 -2.27 9.63 -34.15
CA GLY A 642 -0.84 9.43 -34.41
C GLY A 642 -0.51 8.04 -34.95
N GLU A 643 0.77 7.84 -35.24
CA GLU A 643 1.38 6.58 -35.63
C GLU A 643 2.56 6.28 -34.71
N MET A 644 2.63 5.05 -34.20
CA MET A 644 3.72 4.57 -33.37
C MET A 644 4.43 3.41 -34.07
N GLN A 645 5.75 3.46 -34.12
CA GLN A 645 6.62 2.38 -34.54
C GLN A 645 7.25 1.74 -33.31
N TRP A 646 7.18 0.42 -33.27
CA TRP A 646 7.76 -0.40 -32.21
C TRP A 646 9.21 -0.74 -32.55
N PRO A 647 10.07 -0.93 -31.54
CA PRO A 647 11.44 -1.36 -31.77
C PRO A 647 11.51 -2.78 -32.35
N GLU A 648 12.64 -3.14 -32.95
CA GLU A 648 12.86 -4.47 -33.49
C GLU A 648 12.72 -5.56 -32.41
N GLY A 649 12.30 -6.76 -32.83
CA GLY A 649 12.07 -7.90 -31.92
C GLY A 649 10.66 -8.00 -31.33
N PHE A 650 9.79 -7.01 -31.53
CA PHE A 650 8.38 -7.08 -31.15
C PHE A 650 7.51 -7.68 -32.26
N SER A 651 6.41 -8.35 -31.87
CA SER A 651 5.45 -8.89 -32.85
C SER A 651 4.66 -7.80 -33.59
N VAL A 652 4.49 -6.64 -32.96
CA VAL A 652 3.90 -5.44 -33.55
C VAL A 652 5.04 -4.62 -34.15
N THR A 653 4.90 -4.16 -35.39
CA THR A 653 5.86 -3.27 -36.04
C THR A 653 5.43 -1.81 -35.94
N ARG A 654 4.13 -1.56 -36.12
CA ARG A 654 3.54 -0.22 -36.01
C ARG A 654 2.08 -0.26 -35.58
N SER A 655 1.59 0.85 -35.07
CA SER A 655 0.18 1.11 -34.79
C SER A 655 -0.21 2.52 -35.21
N LYS A 656 -1.48 2.72 -35.57
CA LYS A 656 -2.02 4.01 -35.96
C LYS A 656 -3.43 4.16 -35.43
N GLY A 657 -3.74 5.32 -34.87
CA GLY A 657 -5.07 5.61 -34.37
C GLY A 657 -5.04 6.74 -33.36
N GLU A 658 -6.04 6.75 -32.49
CA GLU A 658 -6.13 7.73 -31.41
C GLU A 658 -5.29 7.31 -30.19
N PHE A 659 -4.71 8.31 -29.53
CA PHE A 659 -3.95 8.18 -28.30
C PHE A 659 -4.53 9.11 -27.23
N LEU A 660 -4.42 8.71 -25.97
CA LEU A 660 -4.75 9.51 -24.81
C LEU A 660 -3.60 9.41 -23.81
N MET A 661 -2.90 10.53 -23.58
CA MET A 661 -1.73 10.60 -22.71
C MET A 661 -0.69 9.51 -23.00
N GLY A 662 -0.47 9.20 -24.27
CA GLY A 662 0.51 8.21 -24.70
C GLY A 662 0.07 6.75 -24.61
N MET A 663 -1.19 6.44 -24.24
CA MET A 663 -1.77 5.11 -24.41
C MET A 663 -2.71 5.08 -25.62
N GLU A 664 -2.80 3.95 -26.32
CA GLU A 664 -3.79 3.80 -27.39
C GLU A 664 -5.22 3.85 -26.85
N HIS A 665 -6.09 4.59 -27.55
CA HIS A 665 -7.47 4.80 -27.15
C HIS A 665 -8.38 4.89 -28.39
N ASN A 666 -9.68 4.68 -28.24
CA ASN A 666 -10.66 4.73 -29.33
C ASN A 666 -10.21 3.89 -30.54
N ASN A 667 -10.42 4.35 -31.76
CA ASN A 667 -10.15 3.55 -32.95
C ASN A 667 -8.64 3.42 -33.20
N HIS A 668 -8.19 2.18 -33.41
CA HIS A 668 -6.79 1.88 -33.62
C HIS A 668 -6.58 0.72 -34.59
N ARG A 669 -5.45 0.79 -35.31
CA ARG A 669 -4.97 -0.22 -36.25
C ARG A 669 -3.55 -0.65 -35.88
N TYR A 670 -3.32 -1.95 -35.67
CA TYR A 670 -2.00 -2.52 -35.41
C TYR A 670 -1.53 -3.35 -36.58
N TYR A 671 -0.24 -3.26 -36.89
CA TYR A 671 0.41 -4.03 -37.95
C TYR A 671 1.43 -4.97 -37.32
N LYS A 672 1.31 -6.26 -37.63
CA LYS A 672 2.20 -7.31 -37.15
C LYS A 672 3.34 -7.59 -38.14
N THR A 673 4.43 -8.16 -37.65
CA THR A 673 5.58 -8.60 -38.47
C THR A 673 5.20 -9.66 -39.50
N ASP A 674 4.17 -10.46 -39.25
CA ASP A 674 3.67 -11.50 -40.15
C ASP A 674 2.66 -10.99 -41.20
N GLY A 675 2.45 -9.67 -41.29
CA GLY A 675 1.55 -9.03 -42.25
C GLY A 675 0.10 -8.92 -41.81
N ARG A 676 -0.28 -9.44 -40.63
CA ARG A 676 -1.63 -9.26 -40.09
C ARG A 676 -1.88 -7.83 -39.63
N ILE A 677 -3.12 -7.38 -39.80
CA ILE A 677 -3.61 -6.07 -39.39
C ILE A 677 -4.79 -6.28 -38.44
N PHE A 678 -4.70 -5.70 -37.25
CA PHE A 678 -5.79 -5.69 -36.27
C PHE A 678 -6.44 -4.32 -36.27
N GLU A 679 -7.76 -4.25 -36.35
CA GLU A 679 -8.53 -2.99 -36.39
C GLU A 679 -9.70 -3.05 -35.43
N GLY A 680 -9.87 -2.05 -34.59
CA GLY A 680 -10.98 -1.97 -33.65
C GLY A 680 -10.75 -0.91 -32.58
N GLN A 681 -11.56 -0.95 -31.52
CA GLN A 681 -11.44 0.02 -30.44
C GLN A 681 -10.35 -0.39 -29.42
N GLN A 682 -9.78 0.61 -28.77
CA GLN A 682 -8.79 0.49 -27.71
C GLN A 682 -9.27 1.25 -26.48
N TRP A 683 -8.95 0.70 -25.31
CA TRP A 683 -9.14 1.32 -24.02
C TRP A 683 -7.82 1.28 -23.26
N LEU A 684 -7.09 2.40 -23.29
CA LEU A 684 -5.83 2.60 -22.55
C LEU A 684 -4.82 1.47 -22.83
N GLY A 685 -4.55 1.21 -24.11
CA GLY A 685 -3.60 0.21 -24.61
C GLY A 685 -4.12 -1.23 -24.70
N GLY A 686 -5.38 -1.48 -24.34
CA GLY A 686 -6.02 -2.81 -24.46
C GLY A 686 -7.19 -2.83 -25.45
N HIS A 687 -7.31 -3.91 -26.24
CA HIS A 687 -8.43 -4.11 -27.16
C HIS A 687 -9.80 -3.97 -26.46
N HIS A 688 -10.74 -3.30 -27.10
CA HIS A 688 -12.09 -3.08 -26.60
C HIS A 688 -13.12 -3.16 -27.75
N GLY A 689 -14.35 -3.56 -27.45
CA GLY A 689 -15.42 -3.66 -28.43
C GLY A 689 -15.14 -4.71 -29.51
N ASP A 690 -15.68 -4.49 -30.70
CA ASP A 690 -15.42 -5.33 -31.88
C ASP A 690 -14.01 -5.06 -32.44
N VAL A 691 -13.28 -6.13 -32.76
CA VAL A 691 -11.97 -6.09 -33.41
C VAL A 691 -11.93 -7.08 -34.57
N THR A 692 -11.43 -6.64 -35.72
CA THR A 692 -11.22 -7.45 -36.92
C THR A 692 -9.74 -7.68 -37.17
N VAL A 693 -9.39 -8.87 -37.67
CA VAL A 693 -8.04 -9.21 -38.10
C VAL A 693 -8.06 -9.52 -39.59
N SER A 694 -7.21 -8.84 -40.36
CA SER A 694 -7.09 -9.04 -41.81
C SER A 694 -5.64 -9.25 -42.23
N LYS A 695 -5.43 -9.87 -43.40
CA LYS A 695 -4.12 -9.97 -44.06
C LYS A 695 -4.34 -9.93 -45.57
N GLU A 696 -3.55 -9.13 -46.27
CA GLU A 696 -3.67 -8.97 -47.74
C GLU A 696 -5.11 -8.65 -48.21
N GLY A 697 -5.83 -7.83 -47.42
CA GLY A 697 -7.21 -7.44 -47.72
C GLY A 697 -8.28 -8.49 -47.41
N LYS A 698 -7.91 -9.69 -46.97
CA LYS A 698 -8.85 -10.75 -46.56
C LYS A 698 -9.08 -10.72 -45.06
N LEU A 699 -10.35 -10.74 -44.64
CA LEU A 699 -10.73 -10.92 -43.24
C LEU A 699 -10.33 -12.34 -42.80
N LEU A 700 -9.49 -12.42 -41.77
CA LEU A 700 -9.04 -13.69 -41.19
C LEU A 700 -9.87 -14.07 -39.95
N HIS A 701 -10.21 -13.07 -39.11
CA HIS A 701 -10.88 -13.33 -37.83
C HIS A 701 -11.62 -12.09 -37.32
N LYS A 702 -12.63 -12.28 -36.47
CA LYS A 702 -13.34 -11.22 -35.73
C LYS A 702 -13.57 -11.68 -34.30
N PHE A 703 -13.32 -10.80 -33.33
CA PHE A 703 -13.59 -11.05 -31.92
C PHE A 703 -14.12 -9.80 -31.23
N THR A 704 -14.70 -9.97 -30.04
CA THR A 704 -15.00 -8.85 -29.14
C THR A 704 -13.98 -8.83 -28.01
N ALA A 705 -13.70 -7.67 -27.43
CA ALA A 705 -12.82 -7.56 -26.29
C ALA A 705 -13.36 -6.58 -25.26
N TYR A 706 -12.96 -6.75 -24.00
CA TYR A 706 -13.27 -5.83 -22.93
C TYR A 706 -12.01 -5.50 -22.13
N ARG A 707 -11.50 -4.27 -22.33
CA ARG A 707 -10.32 -3.72 -21.62
C ARG A 707 -9.10 -4.65 -21.69
N GLY A 708 -8.78 -5.11 -22.90
CA GLY A 708 -7.65 -5.99 -23.19
C GLY A 708 -7.94 -7.49 -23.15
N HIS A 709 -9.07 -7.92 -22.57
CA HIS A 709 -9.47 -9.33 -22.55
C HIS A 709 -10.28 -9.68 -23.80
N ILE A 710 -9.72 -10.53 -24.66
CA ILE A 710 -10.32 -10.98 -25.91
C ILE A 710 -11.32 -12.09 -25.62
N ARG A 711 -12.57 -11.92 -26.05
CA ARG A 711 -13.63 -12.93 -25.98
C ARG A 711 -13.52 -13.88 -27.17
N THR A 712 -13.32 -15.15 -26.86
CA THR A 712 -13.18 -16.25 -27.81
C THR A 712 -14.25 -17.30 -27.49
N GLN A 713 -15.07 -17.67 -28.46
CA GLN A 713 -15.95 -18.83 -28.35
C GLN A 713 -15.09 -20.09 -28.53
N VAL A 714 -14.94 -20.89 -27.47
CA VAL A 714 -14.10 -22.10 -27.47
C VAL A 714 -14.90 -23.33 -27.92
N SER A 715 -16.17 -23.41 -27.52
CA SER A 715 -17.13 -24.43 -27.95
C SER A 715 -18.53 -23.83 -28.01
N ASN A 716 -19.56 -24.58 -28.39
CA ASN A 716 -20.95 -24.08 -28.37
C ASN A 716 -21.44 -23.62 -26.99
N ASP A 717 -20.80 -24.09 -25.92
CA ASP A 717 -21.19 -23.79 -24.54
C ASP A 717 -20.21 -22.87 -23.81
N LEU A 718 -18.95 -22.81 -24.27
CA LEU A 718 -17.86 -22.20 -23.51
C LEU A 718 -17.33 -20.94 -24.18
N ILE A 719 -17.37 -19.83 -23.45
CA ILE A 719 -16.73 -18.56 -23.80
C ILE A 719 -15.52 -18.34 -22.90
N PHE A 720 -14.40 -17.95 -23.50
CA PHE A 720 -13.18 -17.54 -22.80
C PHE A 720 -12.93 -16.04 -23.02
N ALA A 721 -12.52 -15.31 -21.98
CA ALA A 721 -12.08 -13.93 -22.06
C ALA A 721 -10.64 -13.78 -21.52
N GLY A 722 -9.66 -13.62 -22.41
CA GLY A 722 -8.25 -13.56 -22.03
C GLY A 722 -7.31 -13.26 -23.20
N GLY A 723 -6.18 -13.97 -23.26
CA GLY A 723 -5.20 -13.83 -24.33
C GLY A 723 -5.55 -14.68 -25.56
N MET A 724 -5.01 -14.28 -26.70
CA MET A 724 -5.18 -15.00 -27.96
C MET A 724 -3.81 -15.16 -28.64
N ASP A 725 -3.52 -16.35 -29.14
CA ASP A 725 -2.26 -16.64 -29.82
C ASP A 725 -2.28 -16.23 -31.31
N ASN A 726 -1.22 -16.57 -32.03
CA ASN A 726 -1.10 -16.23 -33.45
C ASN A 726 -2.08 -16.99 -34.36
N ASN A 727 -2.67 -18.08 -33.90
CA ASN A 727 -3.66 -18.88 -34.64
C ASN A 727 -5.09 -18.56 -34.20
N TYR A 728 -5.30 -17.48 -33.45
CA TYR A 728 -6.59 -17.07 -32.88
C TYR A 728 -7.15 -18.03 -31.85
N LEU A 729 -6.29 -18.87 -31.27
CA LEU A 729 -6.67 -19.79 -30.22
C LEU A 729 -6.52 -19.12 -28.85
N ALA A 730 -7.41 -19.49 -27.94
CA ALA A 730 -7.35 -19.05 -26.55
C ALA A 730 -5.98 -19.42 -25.93
N THR A 731 -5.38 -18.49 -25.20
CA THR A 731 -4.10 -18.72 -24.51
C THR A 731 -3.94 -17.83 -23.28
N GLY A 732 -3.15 -18.29 -22.32
CA GLY A 732 -2.88 -17.57 -21.09
C GLY A 732 -4.04 -17.65 -20.09
N ARG A 733 -4.00 -16.79 -19.07
CA ARG A 733 -5.01 -16.72 -18.01
C ARG A 733 -6.13 -15.78 -18.40
N GLY A 734 -7.36 -16.11 -18.01
CA GLY A 734 -8.56 -15.32 -18.29
C GLY A 734 -9.75 -15.79 -17.45
N ALA A 735 -10.95 -15.47 -17.92
CA ALA A 735 -12.22 -15.92 -17.35
C ALA A 735 -12.97 -16.80 -18.35
N CYS A 736 -13.66 -17.81 -17.86
CA CYS A 736 -14.49 -18.73 -18.63
C CYS A 736 -15.95 -18.54 -18.24
N PHE A 737 -16.86 -18.81 -19.19
CA PHE A 737 -18.30 -18.80 -18.99
C PHE A 737 -18.93 -20.00 -19.70
N SER A 738 -19.57 -20.90 -18.93
CA SER A 738 -20.45 -21.93 -19.46
C SER A 738 -21.86 -21.37 -19.57
N GLN A 739 -22.41 -21.38 -20.78
CA GLN A 739 -23.73 -20.83 -21.07
C GLN A 739 -24.85 -21.72 -20.53
N SER A 740 -24.69 -23.04 -20.58
CA SER A 740 -25.66 -24.02 -20.09
C SER A 740 -25.68 -24.10 -18.55
N GLU A 741 -24.52 -24.04 -17.90
CA GLU A 741 -24.42 -24.05 -16.43
C GLU A 741 -24.61 -22.66 -15.81
N ASN A 742 -24.62 -21.61 -16.63
CA ASN A 742 -24.65 -20.21 -16.21
C ASN A 742 -23.56 -19.87 -15.17
N HIS A 743 -22.34 -20.38 -15.39
CA HIS A 743 -21.25 -20.34 -14.43
C HIS A 743 -20.02 -19.63 -14.99
N VAL A 744 -19.39 -18.76 -14.19
CA VAL A 744 -18.18 -18.00 -14.57
C VAL A 744 -17.04 -18.29 -13.60
N TRP A 745 -15.86 -18.63 -14.10
CA TRP A 745 -14.69 -19.00 -13.29
C TRP A 745 -13.37 -18.54 -13.93
N PRO A 746 -12.28 -18.36 -13.16
CA PRO A 746 -10.96 -18.15 -13.73
C PRO A 746 -10.46 -19.43 -14.43
N CYS A 747 -9.83 -19.29 -15.59
CA CYS A 747 -9.33 -20.43 -16.34
C CYS A 747 -8.06 -20.07 -17.11
N ARG A 748 -7.33 -21.09 -17.55
CA ARG A 748 -6.10 -20.96 -18.32
C ARG A 748 -6.13 -21.84 -19.55
N PHE A 749 -5.73 -21.25 -20.66
CA PHE A 749 -5.60 -21.92 -21.93
C PHE A 749 -4.15 -21.98 -22.41
N LYS A 750 -3.86 -23.01 -23.19
CA LYS A 750 -2.64 -23.11 -24.00
C LYS A 750 -3.01 -23.73 -25.34
N ASN A 751 -2.73 -23.01 -26.42
CA ASN A 751 -3.01 -23.46 -27.78
C ASN A 751 -4.48 -23.87 -28.01
N GLY A 752 -5.44 -23.13 -27.43
CA GLY A 752 -6.88 -23.38 -27.59
C GLY A 752 -7.46 -24.46 -26.68
N GLU A 753 -6.62 -25.20 -25.96
CA GLU A 753 -7.05 -26.18 -24.98
C GLU A 753 -6.99 -25.62 -23.56
N MET A 754 -8.00 -25.93 -22.76
CA MET A 754 -8.01 -25.57 -21.35
C MET A 754 -7.02 -26.47 -20.61
N ILE A 755 -6.06 -25.86 -19.93
CA ILE A 755 -5.03 -26.58 -19.15
C ILE A 755 -5.21 -26.41 -17.64
N GLU A 756 -5.93 -25.36 -17.22
CA GLU A 756 -6.36 -25.16 -15.83
C GLU A 756 -7.80 -24.61 -15.89
N GLY A 757 -8.74 -25.31 -15.27
CA GLY A 757 -10.14 -24.91 -15.22
C GLY A 757 -11.05 -26.13 -15.02
N GLN A 758 -11.96 -26.01 -14.05
CA GLN A 758 -12.86 -27.04 -13.51
C GLN A 758 -12.31 -28.09 -12.53
N GLN A 759 -11.00 -28.18 -12.24
CA GLN A 759 -10.50 -28.99 -11.11
C GLN A 759 -9.47 -28.22 -10.25
N GLU A 760 -9.73 -28.26 -8.94
CA GLU A 760 -8.97 -27.69 -7.80
C GLU A 760 -9.13 -26.16 -7.57
N LEU A 761 -10.25 -25.81 -6.92
CA LEU A 761 -10.28 -24.80 -5.86
C LEU A 761 -10.16 -25.50 -4.51
#